data_AF-A0A094HNT6-F1
#
_entry.id   AF-A0A094HNT6-F1
#
_cell.length_a   1.000
_cell.length_b   1.000
_cell.length_c   1.000
_cell.angle_alpha   90.00
_cell.angle_beta   90.00
_cell.angle_gamma   90.00
#
_symmetry.space_group_name_H-M   'P 1'
#
loop_
_entity.id
_entity.type
_entity.pdbx_description
1 polymer ?
#
loop_
_entity_poly.entity_id
_entity_poly.type
_entity_poly.pdbx_seq_one_letter_code
_entity_poly.pdbx_strand_id
1 'polypeptide(L)'
;MSETLLSILCGEDFWYWDSNNANTITFNKNGTGELVCRHELNIWIAAEFEWKSQRMESLDQVVDISTIGGTRTDPHHISQFDIDLTLAKRRIPRMRGPETQRWRINESLLTDDAFLPKKYTVTLEKGNFLTPYDAKVPGDDQYTPRFALRLEFDRSPYPSRHEWKEPGGAPDAMKMWEWKGFCGRELPELKIQGHTWQKNCVVYPKSEMSSTTSNDADQLKVIIIGAGIGGLALAQILNSAPGIQIACYERYKAIDDRVVGFRVMLSGTTLTMLKRKLKSETWADLAFGIGEQPEGGEKIEFFKGNGDKMFTWDSDPTKDQFSVSRWHLREALVKEASFLRTGLAFERYEVLPDGGGVRAYFSDGSTDDCDLLVGADGPTSNVRKQLIPKARIKDLGMAVIYFKVPLTERTSKLLGSPGRSMHTIDSEDSYIMLGAGSPYGNFHNRRCFPNELTRSELQAEVLERTSQPGIDPRFRELAEMVCLDTAYVNIVRKSEAVRPWTSPSVTLLGDSVFNMSNTLSRGANCAIVDAVSLADRISSPAYKRERRQPTALDEYVKENIKRRTIERERSSMMQKIMFSGQNTLSGFVRNKVLPSSLKKIDDLDREEHQAVNWIASDGEGSVDSKEDEPKWVEELKWDEMFEERHGNEMG
;
A
#
# COMPACT_ATOMS: atom_id res chain seq x y z
N MET A 1 -38.11 9.65 -9.23
CA MET A 1 -38.39 10.87 -8.43
C MET A 1 -38.07 12.06 -9.31
N SER A 2 -38.94 13.06 -9.36
CA SER A 2 -38.71 14.29 -10.13
C SER A 2 -37.81 15.21 -9.31
N GLU A 3 -36.61 15.49 -9.82
CA GLU A 3 -35.64 16.41 -9.18
C GLU A 3 -35.45 17.63 -10.09
N THR A 4 -35.13 18.78 -9.50
CA THR A 4 -34.68 19.93 -10.30
C THR A 4 -33.23 19.73 -10.72
N LEU A 5 -32.81 20.30 -11.85
CA LEU A 5 -31.41 20.26 -12.26
C LEU A 5 -30.48 20.86 -11.18
N LEU A 6 -30.90 21.93 -10.51
CA LEU A 6 -30.17 22.52 -9.37
C LEU A 6 -30.01 21.54 -8.20
N SER A 7 -31.07 20.80 -7.86
CA SER A 7 -31.01 19.82 -6.77
C SER A 7 -30.13 18.62 -7.11
N ILE A 8 -30.03 18.25 -8.39
CA ILE A 8 -29.10 17.22 -8.84
C ILE A 8 -27.66 17.74 -8.72
N LEU A 9 -27.36 18.88 -9.34
CA LEU A 9 -26.00 19.44 -9.35
C LEU A 9 -25.42 19.64 -7.94
N CYS A 10 -26.23 20.15 -7.02
CA CYS A 10 -25.84 20.45 -5.65
C CYS A 10 -26.20 19.34 -4.64
N GLY A 11 -26.84 18.26 -5.09
CA GLY A 11 -27.25 17.15 -4.24
C GLY A 11 -26.22 16.03 -4.17
N GLU A 12 -25.31 15.98 -5.14
CA GLU A 12 -24.18 15.06 -5.13
C GLU A 12 -23.06 15.60 -4.23
N ASP A 13 -22.54 14.76 -3.33
CA ASP A 13 -21.41 15.13 -2.46
C ASP A 13 -20.18 15.52 -3.31
N PHE A 14 -19.94 14.77 -4.38
CA PHE A 14 -18.88 15.00 -5.36
C PHE A 14 -19.28 14.49 -6.74
N TRP A 15 -18.81 15.17 -7.78
CA TRP A 15 -18.75 14.66 -9.15
C TRP A 15 -17.31 14.25 -9.46
N TYR A 16 -17.12 13.00 -9.87
CA TYR A 16 -15.82 12.33 -9.94
C TYR A 16 -15.32 12.18 -11.36
N TRP A 17 -14.05 12.50 -11.60
CA TRP A 17 -13.40 12.10 -12.84
C TRP A 17 -12.63 10.75 -12.72
N ASP A 18 -12.46 10.25 -11.48
CA ASP A 18 -11.74 9.05 -11.05
C ASP A 18 -12.48 8.43 -9.85
N SER A 19 -12.53 7.09 -9.76
CA SER A 19 -13.27 6.40 -8.69
C SER A 19 -12.55 6.36 -7.33
N ASN A 20 -11.32 6.87 -7.23
CA ASN A 20 -10.52 6.88 -6.01
C ASN A 20 -10.77 8.13 -5.14
N ASN A 21 -11.78 8.94 -5.48
CA ASN A 21 -12.17 10.18 -4.80
C ASN A 21 -11.05 11.24 -4.76
N ALA A 22 -10.07 11.16 -5.67
CA ALA A 22 -8.90 12.01 -5.64
C ALA A 22 -9.14 13.35 -6.35
N ASN A 23 -9.89 13.35 -7.45
CA ASN A 23 -10.20 14.57 -8.18
C ASN A 23 -11.69 14.70 -8.45
N THR A 24 -12.20 15.86 -8.05
CA THR A 24 -13.63 16.09 -7.85
C THR A 24 -14.00 17.51 -8.22
N ILE A 25 -15.24 17.68 -8.66
CA ILE A 25 -15.92 18.97 -8.74
C ILE A 25 -17.21 18.90 -7.91
N THR A 26 -17.47 19.91 -7.09
CA THR A 26 -18.69 19.99 -6.26
C THR A 26 -19.36 21.35 -6.46
N PHE A 27 -20.69 21.36 -6.54
CA PHE A 27 -21.50 22.57 -6.66
C PHE A 27 -22.34 22.79 -5.40
N ASN A 28 -22.40 24.04 -4.95
CA ASN A 28 -23.21 24.46 -3.80
C ASN A 28 -24.35 25.37 -4.26
N LYS A 29 -25.50 25.28 -3.56
CA LYS A 29 -26.71 26.05 -3.87
C LYS A 29 -26.55 27.57 -3.79
N ASN A 30 -25.52 28.06 -3.10
CA ASN A 30 -25.22 29.48 -2.98
C ASN A 30 -24.39 30.03 -4.17
N GLY A 31 -24.23 29.26 -5.25
CA GLY A 31 -23.45 29.69 -6.42
C GLY A 31 -21.94 29.58 -6.23
N THR A 32 -21.47 28.79 -5.25
CA THR A 32 -20.05 28.44 -5.11
C THR A 32 -19.83 26.96 -5.39
N GLY A 33 -18.58 26.56 -5.53
CA GLY A 33 -18.19 25.18 -5.65
C GLY A 33 -16.72 24.96 -5.37
N GLU A 34 -16.28 23.72 -5.49
CA GLU A 34 -14.92 23.30 -5.22
C GLU A 34 -14.40 22.47 -6.38
N LEU A 35 -13.19 22.75 -6.84
CA LEU A 35 -12.47 21.98 -7.84
C LEU A 35 -11.16 21.47 -7.24
N VAL A 36 -10.97 20.15 -7.27
CA VAL A 36 -9.80 19.48 -6.73
C VAL A 36 -9.17 18.61 -7.80
N CYS A 37 -7.86 18.79 -8.02
CA CYS A 37 -7.05 17.90 -8.83
C CYS A 37 -5.82 17.43 -8.03
N ARG A 38 -5.65 16.11 -7.96
CA ARG A 38 -4.61 15.39 -7.25
C ARG A 38 -4.05 14.29 -8.14
N HIS A 39 -2.74 14.14 -8.04
CA HIS A 39 -2.06 12.97 -8.56
C HIS A 39 -1.04 12.52 -7.53
N GLU A 40 -1.02 11.22 -7.23
CA GLU A 40 -0.20 10.62 -6.18
C GLU A 40 -0.37 11.31 -4.80
N LEU A 41 0.66 12.04 -4.36
CA LEU A 41 0.73 12.77 -3.07
C LEU A 41 0.59 14.28 -3.23
N ASN A 42 0.48 14.78 -4.47
CA ASN A 42 0.46 16.21 -4.76
C ASN A 42 -0.96 16.69 -5.08
N ILE A 43 -1.33 17.80 -4.46
CA ILE A 43 -2.50 18.58 -4.82
C ILE A 43 -2.02 19.59 -5.84
N TRP A 44 -2.58 19.57 -7.05
CA TRP A 44 -2.23 20.51 -8.12
C TRP A 44 -3.24 21.65 -8.19
N ILE A 45 -4.51 21.32 -7.98
CA ILE A 45 -5.60 22.29 -7.90
C ILE A 45 -6.40 21.99 -6.64
N ALA A 46 -6.66 23.01 -5.84
CA ALA A 46 -7.65 22.98 -4.78
C ALA A 46 -8.24 24.38 -4.66
N ALA A 47 -9.14 24.70 -5.59
CA ALA A 47 -9.69 26.04 -5.78
C ALA A 47 -11.18 26.05 -5.44
N GLU A 48 -11.61 27.08 -4.72
CA GLU A 48 -13.02 27.46 -4.73
C GLU A 48 -13.34 28.01 -6.12
N PHE A 49 -14.58 27.88 -6.57
CA PHE A 49 -15.07 28.63 -7.71
C PHE A 49 -16.42 29.26 -7.42
N GLU A 50 -16.72 30.34 -8.14
CA GLU A 50 -18.03 30.96 -8.20
C GLU A 50 -18.66 30.55 -9.53
N TRP A 51 -19.94 30.17 -9.50
CA TRP A 51 -20.67 29.77 -10.68
C TRP A 51 -22.09 30.35 -10.70
N LYS A 52 -22.59 30.62 -11.90
CA LYS A 52 -23.96 31.09 -12.12
C LYS A 52 -24.50 30.48 -13.41
N SER A 53 -25.79 30.12 -13.41
CA SER A 53 -26.48 29.83 -14.67
C SER A 53 -26.72 31.11 -15.44
N GLN A 54 -26.56 31.06 -16.77
CA GLN A 54 -26.95 32.18 -17.63
C GLN A 54 -28.48 32.35 -17.74
N ARG A 55 -29.25 31.32 -17.41
CA ARG A 55 -30.73 31.33 -17.40
C ARG A 55 -31.24 30.59 -16.17
N MET A 56 -31.74 31.32 -15.17
CA MET A 56 -32.19 30.70 -13.91
C MET A 56 -33.28 29.63 -14.13
N GLU A 57 -34.15 29.84 -15.12
CA GLU A 57 -35.19 28.89 -15.57
C GLU A 57 -34.64 27.52 -16.02
N SER A 58 -33.38 27.44 -16.46
CA SER A 58 -32.78 26.16 -16.90
C SER A 58 -32.47 25.23 -15.73
N LEU A 59 -32.11 25.78 -14.56
CA LEU A 59 -31.75 24.99 -13.38
C LEU A 59 -32.96 24.56 -12.54
N ASP A 60 -34.06 25.32 -12.60
CA ASP A 60 -35.33 24.96 -11.98
C ASP A 60 -36.13 23.92 -12.80
N GLN A 61 -35.63 23.56 -13.98
CA GLN A 61 -36.19 22.51 -14.80
C GLN A 61 -36.28 21.21 -14.01
N VAL A 62 -37.50 20.71 -13.86
CA VAL A 62 -37.77 19.39 -13.29
C VAL A 62 -37.41 18.33 -14.33
N VAL A 63 -36.51 17.43 -13.95
CA VAL A 63 -36.04 16.32 -14.79
C VAL A 63 -36.47 14.99 -14.21
N ASP A 64 -36.89 14.08 -15.09
CA ASP A 64 -37.25 12.72 -14.69
C ASP A 64 -36.07 11.77 -14.85
N ILE A 65 -35.62 11.28 -13.70
CA ILE A 65 -34.52 10.33 -13.53
C ILE A 65 -35.03 8.92 -13.14
N SER A 66 -36.35 8.70 -13.11
CA SER A 66 -36.97 7.49 -12.55
C SER A 66 -36.75 6.21 -13.37
N THR A 67 -36.36 6.34 -14.64
CA THR A 67 -35.98 5.24 -15.53
C THR A 67 -34.47 5.22 -15.71
N ILE A 68 -33.77 4.57 -14.79
CA ILE A 68 -32.34 4.25 -14.91
C ILE A 68 -32.25 2.90 -15.63
N GLY A 69 -32.02 2.92 -16.93
CA GLY A 69 -31.92 1.71 -17.76
C GLY A 69 -31.32 2.05 -19.10
N GLY A 70 -29.99 2.03 -19.19
CA GLY A 70 -29.23 2.24 -20.42
C GLY A 70 -27.97 1.38 -20.42
N THR A 71 -27.57 0.87 -21.57
CA THR A 71 -26.28 0.20 -21.76
C THR A 71 -25.15 1.23 -21.80
N ARG A 72 -23.90 0.80 -21.59
CA ARG A 72 -22.67 1.63 -21.70
C ARG A 72 -22.58 2.43 -23.01
N THR A 73 -23.32 2.03 -24.04
CA THR A 73 -23.25 2.53 -25.42
C THR A 73 -24.30 3.57 -25.79
N ASP A 74 -25.24 3.93 -24.91
CA ASP A 74 -26.31 4.89 -25.24
C ASP A 74 -26.59 5.89 -24.08
N PRO A 75 -25.76 6.93 -23.91
CA PRO A 75 -25.99 7.98 -22.93
C PRO A 75 -27.27 8.74 -23.26
N HIS A 76 -28.20 8.82 -22.31
CA HIS A 76 -29.45 9.54 -22.51
C HIS A 76 -29.27 10.98 -22.03
N HIS A 77 -29.32 11.91 -22.99
CA HIS A 77 -29.31 13.33 -22.72
C HIS A 77 -30.52 13.75 -21.87
N ILE A 78 -30.30 14.27 -20.67
CA ILE A 78 -31.38 14.78 -19.78
C ILE A 78 -31.63 16.25 -20.05
N SER A 79 -30.57 17.06 -19.95
CA SER A 79 -30.64 18.50 -20.09
C SER A 79 -29.26 19.05 -20.45
N GLN A 80 -29.25 20.22 -21.10
CA GLN A 80 -28.07 20.98 -21.40
C GLN A 80 -28.29 22.42 -20.96
N PHE A 81 -27.28 22.99 -20.31
CA PHE A 81 -27.39 24.30 -19.70
C PHE A 81 -26.03 25.00 -19.69
N ASP A 82 -26.07 26.33 -19.74
CA ASP A 82 -24.88 27.16 -19.75
C ASP A 82 -24.60 27.74 -18.37
N ILE A 83 -23.36 27.55 -17.92
CA ILE A 83 -22.85 28.15 -16.69
C ILE A 83 -21.65 29.05 -16.99
N ASP A 84 -21.54 30.13 -16.24
CA ASP A 84 -20.29 30.85 -16.08
C ASP A 84 -19.63 30.32 -14.80
N LEU A 85 -18.37 29.86 -14.89
CA LEU A 85 -17.57 29.41 -13.76
C LEU A 85 -16.28 30.25 -13.70
N THR A 86 -15.97 30.76 -12.50
CA THR A 86 -14.78 31.56 -12.22
C THR A 86 -14.02 30.91 -11.08
N LEU A 87 -12.82 30.39 -11.36
CA LEU A 87 -11.93 29.89 -10.31
C LEU A 87 -11.50 31.05 -9.42
N ALA A 88 -11.54 30.85 -8.12
CA ALA A 88 -10.99 31.78 -7.16
C ALA A 88 -9.53 31.41 -6.87
N LYS A 89 -8.70 32.43 -6.57
CA LYS A 89 -7.37 32.21 -5.99
C LYS A 89 -7.44 31.60 -4.59
N ARG A 90 -8.62 31.69 -3.94
CA ARG A 90 -8.90 31.13 -2.62
C ARG A 90 -8.90 29.60 -2.66
N ARG A 91 -8.28 29.00 -1.65
CA ARG A 91 -8.23 27.55 -1.44
C ARG A 91 -9.48 27.06 -0.73
N ILE A 92 -9.89 25.83 -1.04
CA ILE A 92 -11.12 25.25 -0.49
C ILE A 92 -11.09 25.10 1.04
N PRO A 93 -12.16 25.49 1.77
CA PRO A 93 -12.15 25.57 3.22
C PRO A 93 -11.88 24.22 3.90
N ARG A 94 -12.43 23.12 3.37
CA ARG A 94 -12.21 21.77 3.91
C ARG A 94 -10.76 21.30 3.83
N MET A 95 -9.94 21.94 3.00
CA MET A 95 -8.50 21.68 2.92
C MET A 95 -7.65 22.79 3.56
N ARG A 96 -8.23 23.86 4.13
CA ARG A 96 -7.47 24.93 4.82
C ARG A 96 -6.90 24.45 6.16
N GLY A 97 -5.86 23.61 6.10
CA GLY A 97 -4.91 23.35 7.19
C GLY A 97 -3.57 24.06 6.95
N PRO A 98 -2.71 24.21 7.98
CA PRO A 98 -1.36 24.77 7.86
C PRO A 98 -0.51 24.07 6.78
N GLU A 99 -0.82 22.81 6.51
CA GLU A 99 -0.18 21.98 5.49
C GLU A 99 -0.45 22.54 4.08
N THR A 100 -1.70 22.88 3.72
CA THR A 100 -2.00 23.36 2.36
C THR A 100 -1.25 24.65 2.03
N GLN A 101 -1.13 25.59 2.96
CA GLN A 101 -0.43 26.88 2.75
C GLN A 101 1.04 26.73 2.31
N ARG A 102 1.68 25.58 2.56
CA ARG A 102 3.08 25.30 2.16
C ARG A 102 3.23 24.80 0.72
N TRP A 103 2.16 24.28 0.10
CA TRP A 103 2.21 23.75 -1.27
C TRP A 103 2.01 24.87 -2.29
N ARG A 104 2.82 24.86 -3.35
CA ARG A 104 2.57 25.68 -4.54
C ARG A 104 1.35 25.10 -5.25
N ILE A 105 0.19 25.75 -5.15
CA ILE A 105 -1.03 25.42 -5.92
C ILE A 105 -1.77 26.69 -6.35
N ASN A 106 -2.75 26.55 -7.24
CA ASN A 106 -3.58 27.64 -7.74
C ASN A 106 -2.71 28.80 -8.25
N GLU A 107 -2.74 29.97 -7.60
CA GLU A 107 -2.05 31.19 -8.07
C GLU A 107 -0.52 31.03 -8.24
N SER A 108 0.10 30.07 -7.55
CA SER A 108 1.54 29.80 -7.73
C SER A 108 1.84 28.91 -8.93
N LEU A 109 0.89 28.07 -9.37
CA LEU A 109 1.05 27.16 -10.52
C LEU A 109 0.36 27.67 -11.77
N LEU A 110 -0.63 28.56 -11.61
CA LEU A 110 -1.51 29.04 -12.67
C LEU A 110 -1.25 30.51 -13.00
N THR A 111 -1.46 30.88 -14.26
CA THR A 111 -1.47 32.26 -14.73
C THR A 111 -2.75 32.96 -14.28
N ASP A 112 -2.79 34.30 -14.39
CA ASP A 112 -3.99 35.05 -14.04
C ASP A 112 -5.19 34.70 -14.96
N ASP A 113 -4.92 34.25 -16.19
CA ASP A 113 -5.95 33.82 -17.15
C ASP A 113 -6.78 32.64 -16.62
N ALA A 114 -6.17 31.75 -15.81
CA ALA A 114 -6.87 30.63 -15.19
C ALA A 114 -8.07 31.05 -14.32
N PHE A 115 -8.01 32.28 -13.77
CA PHE A 115 -8.99 32.84 -12.84
C PHE A 115 -9.99 33.79 -13.50
N LEU A 116 -9.94 33.95 -14.83
CA LEU A 116 -10.94 34.70 -15.58
C LEU A 116 -12.25 33.90 -15.68
N PRO A 117 -13.42 34.56 -15.70
CA PRO A 117 -14.70 33.88 -15.89
C PRO A 117 -14.73 33.12 -17.22
N LYS A 118 -15.12 31.84 -17.15
CA LYS A 118 -15.22 30.95 -18.31
C LYS A 118 -16.65 30.47 -18.47
N LYS A 119 -17.11 30.50 -19.71
CA LYS A 119 -18.40 29.93 -20.10
C LYS A 119 -18.24 28.44 -20.38
N TYR A 120 -19.20 27.66 -19.92
CA TYR A 120 -19.27 26.22 -20.17
C TYR A 120 -20.69 25.87 -20.58
N THR A 121 -20.79 25.03 -21.59
CA THR A 121 -22.03 24.32 -21.89
C THR A 121 -21.89 22.94 -21.28
N VAL A 122 -22.76 22.65 -20.30
CA VAL A 122 -22.72 21.39 -19.55
C VAL A 122 -23.91 20.56 -19.94
N THR A 123 -23.63 19.32 -20.33
CA THR A 123 -24.64 18.32 -20.63
C THR A 123 -24.78 17.38 -19.44
N LEU A 124 -25.98 17.26 -18.89
CA LEU A 124 -26.32 16.23 -17.91
C LEU A 124 -26.88 15.02 -18.66
N GLU A 125 -26.22 13.88 -18.48
CA GLU A 125 -26.62 12.62 -19.06
C GLU A 125 -26.97 11.62 -17.97
N LYS A 126 -27.94 10.74 -18.27
CA LYS A 126 -28.17 9.53 -17.46
C LYS A 126 -27.70 8.30 -18.22
N GLY A 127 -27.21 7.32 -17.48
CA GLY A 127 -26.70 6.08 -18.04
C GLY A 127 -26.06 5.19 -16.98
N ASN A 128 -25.14 4.35 -17.44
CA ASN A 128 -24.32 3.49 -16.61
C ASN A 128 -22.84 3.77 -16.93
N PHE A 129 -22.28 4.76 -16.23
CA PHE A 129 -20.98 5.33 -16.54
C PHE A 129 -19.88 4.74 -15.66
N LEU A 130 -18.72 4.48 -16.25
CA LEU A 130 -17.44 4.52 -15.52
C LEU A 130 -17.01 5.98 -15.40
N THR A 131 -16.18 6.30 -14.41
CA THR A 131 -15.49 7.60 -14.44
C THR A 131 -14.61 7.67 -15.70
N PRO A 132 -14.36 8.87 -16.26
CA PRO A 132 -13.52 9.00 -17.45
C PRO A 132 -12.13 8.39 -17.29
N TYR A 133 -11.51 8.49 -16.11
CA TYR A 133 -10.20 7.89 -15.87
C TYR A 133 -10.28 6.37 -15.96
N ASP A 134 -11.22 5.77 -15.23
CA ASP A 134 -11.35 4.32 -15.20
C ASP A 134 -11.74 3.74 -16.57
N ALA A 135 -12.46 4.51 -17.39
CA ALA A 135 -12.81 4.11 -18.76
C ALA A 135 -11.59 4.01 -19.71
N LYS A 136 -10.46 4.66 -19.37
CA LYS A 136 -9.21 4.61 -20.15
C LYS A 136 -8.27 3.48 -19.70
N VAL A 137 -8.45 2.94 -18.49
CA VAL A 137 -7.59 1.88 -17.94
C VAL A 137 -8.10 0.52 -18.42
N PRO A 138 -7.31 -0.29 -19.14
CA PRO A 138 -7.71 -1.64 -19.53
C PRO A 138 -7.78 -2.51 -18.27
N GLY A 139 -8.99 -2.88 -17.83
CA GLY A 139 -9.21 -3.68 -16.62
C GLY A 139 -10.60 -4.29 -16.56
N ASP A 140 -10.81 -5.18 -15.57
CA ASP A 140 -12.08 -5.89 -15.36
C ASP A 140 -13.19 -4.91 -14.92
N ASP A 141 -13.99 -4.49 -15.90
CA ASP A 141 -15.17 -3.61 -15.83
C ASP A 141 -16.20 -3.99 -14.74
N GLN A 142 -16.09 -5.19 -14.15
CA GLN A 142 -17.02 -5.78 -13.19
C GLN A 142 -16.98 -5.12 -11.79
N TYR A 143 -15.83 -4.62 -11.34
CA TYR A 143 -15.65 -4.12 -9.96
C TYR A 143 -15.49 -2.60 -9.86
N THR A 144 -15.42 -1.93 -11.00
CA THR A 144 -15.26 -0.48 -11.03
C THR A 144 -16.60 0.22 -10.76
N PRO A 145 -16.65 1.20 -9.83
CA PRO A 145 -17.87 1.92 -9.52
C PRO A 145 -18.56 2.47 -10.76
N ARG A 146 -19.89 2.30 -10.79
CA ARG A 146 -20.74 2.79 -11.86
C ARG A 146 -21.55 3.96 -11.37
N PHE A 147 -21.84 4.88 -12.27
CA PHE A 147 -22.51 6.14 -11.95
C PHE A 147 -23.73 6.33 -12.85
N ALA A 148 -24.81 6.81 -12.25
CA ALA A 148 -26.09 7.00 -12.91
C ALA A 148 -26.09 8.25 -13.78
N LEU A 149 -25.26 9.23 -13.40
CA LEU A 149 -25.22 10.55 -13.98
C LEU A 149 -23.82 10.90 -14.41
N ARG A 150 -23.72 11.63 -15.52
CA ARG A 150 -22.48 12.24 -16.00
C ARG A 150 -22.75 13.69 -16.35
N LEU A 151 -21.90 14.59 -15.85
CA LEU A 151 -21.73 15.94 -16.37
C LEU A 151 -20.64 15.88 -17.43
N GLU A 152 -20.99 16.21 -18.66
CA GLU A 152 -20.04 16.38 -19.75
C GLU A 152 -19.94 17.86 -20.09
N PHE A 153 -18.76 18.44 -19.86
CA PHE A 153 -18.48 19.82 -20.24
C PHE A 153 -18.00 19.88 -21.69
N ASP A 154 -18.36 20.94 -22.43
CA ASP A 154 -17.82 21.20 -23.77
C ASP A 154 -16.28 21.27 -23.79
N ARG A 155 -15.72 21.80 -22.69
CA ARG A 155 -14.28 21.89 -22.40
C ARG A 155 -14.00 21.66 -20.92
N SER A 156 -12.78 21.23 -20.58
CA SER A 156 -12.45 20.89 -19.20
C SER A 156 -12.65 22.08 -18.25
N PRO A 157 -13.24 21.85 -17.07
CA PRO A 157 -13.28 22.86 -16.01
C PRO A 157 -11.90 23.08 -15.36
N TYR A 158 -10.90 22.23 -15.65
CA TYR A 158 -9.51 22.48 -15.26
C TYR A 158 -8.85 23.52 -16.17
N PRO A 159 -7.87 24.29 -15.65
CA PRO A 159 -7.09 25.23 -16.46
C PRO A 159 -6.42 24.52 -17.65
N SER A 160 -6.56 25.14 -18.81
CA SER A 160 -5.94 24.71 -20.07
C SER A 160 -4.42 24.80 -20.00
N ARG A 161 -3.70 24.06 -20.86
CA ARG A 161 -2.23 23.98 -20.84
C ARG A 161 -1.51 25.32 -20.65
N HIS A 162 -1.89 26.35 -21.40
CA HIS A 162 -1.22 27.67 -21.38
C HIS A 162 -1.51 28.48 -20.11
N GLU A 163 -2.49 28.06 -19.31
CA GLU A 163 -2.85 28.69 -18.05
C GLU A 163 -2.03 28.15 -16.88
N TRP A 164 -1.10 27.23 -17.14
CA TRP A 164 -0.11 26.75 -16.19
C TRP A 164 1.22 27.45 -16.43
N LYS A 165 1.85 27.95 -15.36
CA LYS A 165 3.15 28.64 -15.41
C LYS A 165 4.29 27.66 -15.71
N GLU A 166 4.26 26.50 -15.07
CA GLU A 166 5.26 25.42 -15.17
C GLU A 166 4.52 24.07 -15.04
N PRO A 167 3.85 23.56 -16.09
CA PRO A 167 2.99 22.38 -16.02
C PRO A 167 3.73 21.05 -15.86
N GLY A 168 5.06 21.08 -15.66
CA GLY A 168 5.89 19.89 -15.56
C GLY A 168 5.36 18.91 -14.51
N GLY A 169 5.45 17.63 -14.86
CA GLY A 169 4.98 16.51 -14.05
C GLY A 169 3.52 16.15 -14.25
N ALA A 170 2.82 15.80 -13.18
CA ALA A 170 1.45 15.30 -13.27
C ALA A 170 0.45 16.11 -14.13
N PRO A 171 0.47 17.47 -14.20
CA PRO A 171 -0.43 18.19 -15.10
C PRO A 171 -0.22 17.83 -16.58
N ASP A 172 1.04 17.69 -17.00
CA ASP A 172 1.44 17.26 -18.33
C ASP A 172 1.21 15.75 -18.53
N ALA A 173 1.61 14.91 -17.59
CA ALA A 173 1.46 13.46 -17.68
C ALA A 173 -0.02 13.03 -17.73
N MET A 174 -0.88 13.65 -16.93
CA MET A 174 -2.32 13.37 -16.92
C MET A 174 -3.10 14.16 -17.98
N LYS A 175 -2.47 15.13 -18.65
CA LYS A 175 -3.14 16.09 -19.53
C LYS A 175 -4.41 16.66 -18.87
N MET A 176 -4.27 17.27 -17.69
CA MET A 176 -5.39 17.65 -16.80
C MET A 176 -6.51 18.45 -17.49
N TRP A 177 -6.17 19.25 -18.50
CA TRP A 177 -7.12 20.04 -19.30
C TRP A 177 -7.95 19.25 -20.33
N GLU A 178 -7.69 17.96 -20.50
CA GLU A 178 -8.45 17.10 -21.44
C GLU A 178 -9.67 16.46 -20.79
N TRP A 179 -9.79 16.52 -19.47
CA TRP A 179 -10.85 15.83 -18.76
C TRP A 179 -12.11 16.67 -18.63
N LYS A 180 -13.15 16.22 -19.31
CA LYS A 180 -14.41 16.94 -19.49
C LYS A 180 -15.60 16.29 -18.79
N GLY A 181 -15.51 14.99 -18.52
CA GLY A 181 -16.56 14.23 -17.87
C GLY A 181 -16.39 14.16 -16.36
N PHE A 182 -17.49 14.25 -15.62
CA PHE A 182 -17.53 14.00 -14.18
C PHE A 182 -18.79 13.20 -13.85
N CYS A 183 -18.60 12.08 -13.17
CA CYS A 183 -19.66 11.15 -12.86
C CYS A 183 -20.18 11.38 -11.43
N GLY A 184 -21.50 11.35 -11.26
CA GLY A 184 -22.18 11.54 -9.99
C GLY A 184 -23.25 10.47 -9.80
N ARG A 185 -23.77 10.36 -8.58
CA ARG A 185 -24.82 9.40 -8.22
C ARG A 185 -24.41 7.96 -8.53
N GLU A 186 -23.52 7.43 -7.70
CA GLU A 186 -23.07 6.05 -7.79
C GLU A 186 -24.28 5.09 -7.84
N LEU A 187 -24.34 4.24 -8.86
CA LEU A 187 -25.39 3.25 -9.04
C LEU A 187 -25.18 2.09 -8.05
N PRO A 188 -26.13 1.86 -7.14
CA PRO A 188 -26.07 0.69 -6.28
C PRO A 188 -26.28 -0.61 -7.07
N GLU A 189 -26.86 -0.57 -8.27
CA GLU A 189 -27.46 -1.74 -8.96
C GLU A 189 -26.50 -2.57 -9.84
N LEU A 190 -25.20 -2.30 -9.80
CA LEU A 190 -24.16 -3.31 -10.11
C LEU A 190 -23.46 -3.83 -8.84
N LYS A 191 -24.13 -3.72 -7.67
CA LYS A 191 -23.75 -4.44 -6.43
C LYS A 191 -24.36 -5.84 -6.29
N ILE A 192 -25.03 -6.39 -7.31
CA ILE A 192 -25.48 -7.81 -7.35
C ILE A 192 -25.50 -8.26 -8.83
N GLN A 193 -24.45 -8.84 -9.42
CA GLN A 193 -23.83 -10.11 -9.08
C GLN A 193 -22.31 -9.97 -8.89
N GLY A 194 -21.85 -10.19 -7.65
CA GLY A 194 -20.43 -10.20 -7.32
C GLY A 194 -19.96 -8.98 -6.54
N HIS A 195 -20.39 -8.91 -5.28
CA HIS A 195 -19.69 -8.27 -4.14
C HIS A 195 -19.13 -6.84 -4.31
N THR A 196 -19.69 -5.86 -3.58
CA THR A 196 -18.93 -4.99 -2.65
C THR A 196 -19.82 -4.09 -1.76
N TRP A 197 -19.71 -4.32 -0.45
CA TRP A 197 -19.52 -3.36 0.64
C TRP A 197 -20.34 -2.05 0.66
N GLN A 198 -21.46 -2.02 1.41
CA GLN A 198 -21.47 -1.70 2.86
C GLN A 198 -22.89 -1.61 3.46
N LYS A 199 -23.00 -2.08 4.71
CA LYS A 199 -24.08 -1.85 5.70
C LYS A 199 -25.42 -2.53 5.44
N ASN A 200 -25.48 -3.83 5.71
CA ASN A 200 -26.37 -4.40 6.72
C ASN A 200 -25.96 -5.84 6.98
N CYS A 201 -26.00 -6.25 8.24
CA CYS A 201 -25.96 -7.65 8.64
C CYS A 201 -26.97 -8.43 7.79
N VAL A 202 -26.52 -9.42 7.01
CA VAL A 202 -27.44 -10.37 6.37
C VAL A 202 -26.93 -11.78 6.67
N VAL A 203 -27.67 -12.38 7.59
CA VAL A 203 -27.73 -13.80 7.89
C VAL A 203 -27.87 -14.59 6.59
N TYR A 204 -26.96 -15.53 6.33
CA TYR A 204 -27.14 -16.49 5.24
C TYR A 204 -28.39 -17.34 5.52
N PRO A 205 -29.31 -17.50 4.55
CA PRO A 205 -30.36 -18.49 4.68
C PRO A 205 -29.71 -19.87 4.74
N LYS A 206 -30.16 -20.71 5.69
CA LYS A 206 -29.80 -22.12 5.78
C LYS A 206 -29.93 -22.76 4.40
N SER A 207 -28.83 -23.18 3.79
CA SER A 207 -28.91 -24.07 2.64
C SER A 207 -29.30 -25.45 3.13
N GLU A 208 -30.52 -25.83 2.80
CA GLU A 208 -30.95 -27.22 2.79
C GLU A 208 -30.04 -28.03 1.87
N MET A 209 -29.74 -29.25 2.31
CA MET A 209 -29.03 -30.25 1.56
C MET A 209 -29.72 -30.47 0.21
N SER A 210 -29.03 -30.19 -0.89
CA SER A 210 -29.31 -30.87 -2.16
C SER A 210 -28.03 -31.48 -2.70
N SER A 211 -27.95 -32.80 -2.54
CA SER A 211 -26.96 -33.68 -3.15
C SER A 211 -26.92 -33.49 -4.66
N THR A 212 -25.80 -32.99 -5.18
CA THR A 212 -25.44 -33.16 -6.58
C THR A 212 -24.02 -33.71 -6.62
N THR A 213 -23.90 -34.97 -7.02
CA THR A 213 -22.65 -35.74 -7.03
C THR A 213 -21.79 -35.42 -8.26
N SER A 214 -20.47 -35.50 -8.03
CA SER A 214 -19.33 -35.75 -8.95
C SER A 214 -18.75 -34.60 -9.79
N ASN A 215 -17.89 -33.78 -9.14
CA ASN A 215 -16.47 -33.55 -9.51
C ASN A 215 -15.73 -32.64 -8.49
N ASP A 216 -16.45 -32.02 -7.54
CA ASP A 216 -15.93 -31.08 -6.54
C ASP A 216 -15.13 -31.68 -5.37
N ALA A 217 -15.12 -33.01 -5.21
CA ALA A 217 -14.64 -33.66 -3.98
C ALA A 217 -13.11 -33.61 -3.76
N ASP A 218 -12.34 -33.12 -4.73
CA ASP A 218 -10.86 -33.17 -4.69
C ASP A 218 -10.17 -31.79 -4.70
N GLN A 219 -10.92 -30.69 -4.72
CA GLN A 219 -10.36 -29.34 -4.65
C GLN A 219 -10.01 -28.98 -3.20
N LEU A 220 -8.79 -28.48 -2.96
CA LEU A 220 -8.35 -28.02 -1.64
C LEU A 220 -8.84 -26.59 -1.39
N LYS A 221 -9.65 -26.36 -0.37
CA LYS A 221 -10.07 -25.00 0.01
C LYS A 221 -9.18 -24.44 1.11
N VAL A 222 -8.55 -23.29 0.85
CA VAL A 222 -7.66 -22.58 1.78
C VAL A 222 -8.27 -21.23 2.15
N ILE A 223 -8.46 -20.98 3.45
CA ILE A 223 -8.82 -19.67 3.98
C ILE A 223 -7.58 -19.00 4.57
N ILE A 224 -7.29 -17.78 4.15
CA ILE A 224 -6.20 -16.94 4.66
C ILE A 224 -6.83 -15.80 5.46
N ILE A 225 -6.42 -15.63 6.72
CA ILE A 225 -6.88 -14.55 7.58
C ILE A 225 -5.82 -13.45 7.62
N GLY A 226 -6.11 -12.31 6.99
CA GLY A 226 -5.26 -11.11 6.95
C GLY A 226 -4.69 -10.82 5.55
N ALA A 227 -4.97 -9.62 5.02
CA ALA A 227 -4.47 -9.16 3.72
C ALA A 227 -3.21 -8.27 3.86
N GLY A 228 -2.29 -8.66 4.74
CA GLY A 228 -0.93 -8.11 4.77
C GLY A 228 -0.08 -8.61 3.60
N ILE A 229 1.17 -8.12 3.48
CA ILE A 229 2.08 -8.52 2.37
C ILE A 229 2.20 -10.05 2.26
N GLY A 230 2.45 -10.76 3.36
CA GLY A 230 2.59 -12.22 3.34
C GLY A 230 1.28 -12.96 2.99
N GLY A 231 0.14 -12.50 3.50
CA GLY A 231 -1.17 -13.10 3.21
C GLY A 231 -1.59 -12.92 1.76
N LEU A 232 -1.39 -11.72 1.21
CA LEU A 232 -1.67 -11.43 -0.20
C LEU A 232 -0.69 -12.15 -1.14
N ALA A 233 0.59 -12.22 -0.80
CA ALA A 233 1.57 -12.99 -1.57
C ALA A 233 1.18 -14.47 -1.63
N LEU A 234 0.81 -15.08 -0.48
CA LEU A 234 0.33 -16.46 -0.45
C LEU A 234 -0.93 -16.62 -1.31
N ALA A 235 -1.90 -15.72 -1.16
CA ALA A 235 -3.15 -15.79 -1.90
C ALA A 235 -2.91 -15.72 -3.41
N GLN A 236 -2.10 -14.79 -3.91
CA GLN A 236 -1.82 -14.68 -5.34
C GLN A 236 -1.09 -15.91 -5.92
N ILE A 237 -0.12 -16.46 -5.18
CA ILE A 237 0.59 -17.67 -5.61
C ILE A 237 -0.38 -18.85 -5.69
N LEU A 238 -1.24 -19.03 -4.69
CA LEU A 238 -2.21 -20.13 -4.64
C LEU A 238 -3.38 -19.96 -5.61
N ASN A 239 -3.79 -18.72 -5.90
CA ASN A 239 -4.83 -18.43 -6.88
C ASN A 239 -4.47 -18.98 -8.27
N SER A 240 -3.19 -19.08 -8.56
CA SER A 240 -2.66 -19.62 -9.82
C SER A 240 -2.40 -21.13 -9.76
N ALA A 241 -2.59 -21.77 -8.60
CA ALA A 241 -2.26 -23.18 -8.39
C ALA A 241 -3.45 -24.10 -8.71
N PRO A 242 -3.24 -25.19 -9.49
CA PRO A 242 -4.32 -26.07 -9.90
C PRO A 242 -4.88 -26.91 -8.75
N GLY A 243 -6.21 -26.96 -8.64
CA GLY A 243 -6.92 -27.74 -7.63
C GLY A 243 -6.94 -27.10 -6.24
N ILE A 244 -6.69 -25.79 -6.16
CA ILE A 244 -6.79 -25.01 -4.92
C ILE A 244 -7.86 -23.93 -5.10
N GLN A 245 -8.80 -23.85 -4.17
CA GLN A 245 -9.73 -22.74 -4.02
C GLN A 245 -9.26 -21.88 -2.85
N ILE A 246 -9.28 -20.55 -2.99
CA ILE A 246 -8.82 -19.66 -1.93
C ILE A 246 -9.86 -18.60 -1.55
N ALA A 247 -9.82 -18.21 -0.28
CA ALA A 247 -10.47 -17.01 0.21
C ALA A 247 -9.55 -16.30 1.20
N CYS A 248 -9.36 -14.99 1.03
CA CYS A 248 -8.58 -14.15 1.94
C CYS A 248 -9.52 -13.17 2.64
N TYR A 249 -9.48 -13.12 3.97
CA TYR A 249 -10.35 -12.26 4.77
C TYR A 249 -9.55 -11.15 5.44
N GLU A 250 -9.98 -9.90 5.28
CA GLU A 250 -9.37 -8.71 5.86
C GLU A 250 -10.39 -7.97 6.73
N ARG A 251 -9.96 -7.55 7.93
CA ARG A 251 -10.82 -6.89 8.91
C ARG A 251 -11.20 -5.46 8.50
N TYR A 252 -10.34 -4.77 7.77
CA TYR A 252 -10.59 -3.39 7.33
C TYR A 252 -11.36 -3.33 6.02
N LYS A 253 -12.30 -2.39 5.91
CA LYS A 253 -13.14 -2.23 4.70
C LYS A 253 -12.38 -1.63 3.52
N ALA A 254 -11.55 -0.64 3.81
CA ALA A 254 -10.60 -0.11 2.86
C ALA A 254 -9.26 -0.81 3.09
N ILE A 255 -8.53 -1.06 2.01
CA ILE A 255 -7.16 -1.55 2.04
C ILE A 255 -6.21 -0.35 2.27
N ASP A 256 -6.63 0.59 3.12
CA ASP A 256 -5.82 1.73 3.55
C ASP A 256 -5.08 1.33 4.83
N ASP A 257 -3.87 0.80 4.67
CA ASP A 257 -2.91 0.70 5.75
C ASP A 257 -2.30 2.10 5.95
N ARG A 258 -2.25 2.64 7.16
CA ARG A 258 -1.66 3.97 7.44
C ARG A 258 -0.17 4.11 7.05
N VAL A 259 0.45 3.01 6.64
CA VAL A 259 1.82 2.88 6.09
C VAL A 259 1.81 2.80 4.55
N VAL A 260 0.63 2.87 3.92
CA VAL A 260 0.44 2.92 2.47
C VAL A 260 1.12 4.19 1.94
N GLY A 261 2.00 3.99 0.95
CA GLY A 261 2.89 5.02 0.41
C GLY A 261 4.27 5.08 1.09
N PHE A 262 4.56 4.31 2.14
CA PHE A 262 5.94 4.06 2.54
C PHE A 262 6.56 2.93 1.69
N ARG A 263 7.89 2.85 1.64
CA ARG A 263 8.61 1.80 0.90
C ARG A 263 9.06 0.68 1.85
N VAL A 264 9.20 -0.52 1.32
CA VAL A 264 9.83 -1.68 2.00
C VAL A 264 11.11 -2.06 1.29
N MET A 265 12.10 -2.52 2.04
CA MET A 265 13.29 -3.12 1.45
C MET A 265 13.02 -4.60 1.18
N LEU A 266 13.12 -5.02 -0.07
CA LEU A 266 13.08 -6.43 -0.48
C LEU A 266 14.44 -6.85 -1.04
N SER A 267 14.87 -8.08 -0.75
CA SER A 267 16.10 -8.61 -1.34
C SER A 267 15.91 -8.97 -2.81
N GLY A 268 16.97 -8.90 -3.63
CA GLY A 268 16.94 -9.37 -5.02
C GLY A 268 16.53 -10.84 -5.11
N THR A 269 16.94 -11.64 -4.14
CA THR A 269 16.48 -13.04 -3.98
C THR A 269 14.95 -13.12 -3.80
N THR A 270 14.37 -12.28 -2.94
CA THR A 270 12.91 -12.24 -2.70
C THR A 270 12.14 -11.77 -3.93
N LEU A 271 12.65 -10.76 -4.62
CA LEU A 271 12.07 -10.27 -5.87
C LEU A 271 12.10 -11.35 -6.95
N THR A 272 13.19 -12.10 -7.06
CA THR A 272 13.31 -13.22 -8.01
C THR A 272 12.33 -14.34 -7.68
N MET A 273 12.13 -14.66 -6.41
CA MET A 273 11.10 -15.63 -6.00
C MET A 273 9.69 -15.16 -6.41
N LEU A 274 9.36 -13.89 -6.17
CA LEU A 274 8.07 -13.33 -6.58
C LEU A 274 7.90 -13.36 -8.10
N LYS A 275 8.91 -12.94 -8.87
CA LYS A 275 8.90 -13.00 -10.34
C LYS A 275 8.60 -14.41 -10.88
N ARG A 276 9.14 -15.45 -10.24
CA ARG A 276 8.93 -16.85 -10.65
C ARG A 276 7.57 -17.40 -10.24
N LYS A 277 6.97 -16.89 -9.15
CA LYS A 277 5.77 -17.49 -8.53
C LYS A 277 4.47 -16.73 -8.86
N LEU A 278 4.57 -15.45 -9.20
CA LEU A 278 3.44 -14.63 -9.62
C LEU A 278 3.20 -14.77 -11.13
N LYS A 279 1.96 -14.47 -11.56
CA LYS A 279 1.66 -14.30 -12.98
C LYS A 279 2.45 -13.11 -13.54
N SER A 280 2.75 -13.16 -14.84
CA SER A 280 3.54 -12.14 -15.53
C SER A 280 2.95 -10.73 -15.38
N GLU A 281 1.62 -10.61 -15.44
CA GLU A 281 0.91 -9.33 -15.34
C GLU A 281 1.01 -8.76 -13.92
N THR A 282 0.77 -9.60 -12.91
CA THR A 282 0.93 -9.24 -11.49
C THR A 282 2.37 -8.82 -11.18
N TRP A 283 3.35 -9.53 -11.74
CA TRP A 283 4.75 -9.17 -11.59
C TRP A 283 5.06 -7.84 -12.26
N ALA A 284 4.56 -7.60 -13.48
CA ALA A 284 4.79 -6.37 -14.21
C ALA A 284 4.28 -5.13 -13.44
N ASP A 285 3.11 -5.22 -12.81
CA ASP A 285 2.58 -4.12 -11.98
C ASP A 285 3.41 -3.91 -10.71
N LEU A 286 3.81 -4.99 -10.03
CA LEU A 286 4.66 -4.91 -8.83
C LEU A 286 6.01 -4.26 -9.16
N ALA A 287 6.57 -4.67 -10.30
CA ALA A 287 7.87 -4.24 -10.77
C ALA A 287 8.00 -2.74 -10.96
N PHE A 288 6.92 -2.08 -11.42
CA PHE A 288 6.86 -0.62 -11.52
C PHE A 288 7.13 0.08 -10.18
N GLY A 289 6.84 -0.60 -9.07
CA GLY A 289 7.13 -0.13 -7.73
C GLY A 289 8.56 -0.31 -7.26
N ILE A 290 9.43 -0.99 -8.00
CA ILE A 290 10.83 -1.23 -7.60
C ILE A 290 11.64 0.03 -7.90
N GLY A 291 12.30 0.57 -6.88
CA GLY A 291 13.13 1.75 -7.02
C GLY A 291 14.48 1.40 -7.63
N GLU A 292 15.01 2.32 -8.43
CA GLU A 292 16.38 2.25 -8.94
C GLU A 292 17.39 2.18 -7.80
N GLN A 293 18.38 1.29 -7.95
CA GLN A 293 19.49 1.19 -7.02
C GLN A 293 20.58 2.21 -7.36
N PRO A 294 21.28 2.75 -6.34
CA PRO A 294 22.47 3.55 -6.58
C PRO A 294 23.60 2.71 -7.20
N GLU A 295 24.50 3.37 -7.91
CA GLU A 295 25.72 2.75 -8.45
C GLU A 295 26.52 2.06 -7.32
N GLY A 296 26.80 0.77 -7.49
CA GLY A 296 27.44 -0.06 -6.46
C GLY A 296 26.53 -0.62 -5.37
N GLY A 297 25.21 -0.38 -5.46
CA GLY A 297 24.19 -0.90 -4.53
C GLY A 297 23.99 -0.06 -3.27
N GLU A 298 22.95 -0.39 -2.50
CA GLU A 298 22.58 0.31 -1.27
C GLU A 298 23.66 0.20 -0.17
N LYS A 299 23.88 1.31 0.55
CA LYS A 299 24.81 1.41 1.69
C LYS A 299 24.18 2.18 2.84
N ILE A 300 24.53 1.82 4.07
CA ILE A 300 23.98 2.44 5.28
C ILE A 300 25.07 3.23 5.99
N GLU A 301 24.86 4.53 6.16
CA GLU A 301 25.80 5.40 6.85
C GLU A 301 25.34 5.69 8.28
N PHE A 302 26.23 5.47 9.25
CA PHE A 302 25.96 5.72 10.66
C PHE A 302 26.63 7.02 11.09
N PHE A 303 25.84 7.91 11.69
CA PHE A 303 26.29 9.19 12.21
C PHE A 303 26.03 9.29 13.71
N LYS A 304 26.85 10.06 14.40
CA LYS A 304 26.54 10.53 15.76
C LYS A 304 25.49 11.64 15.70
N GLY A 305 24.88 11.94 16.86
CA GLY A 305 23.88 13.02 16.96
C GLY A 305 24.40 14.38 16.50
N ASN A 306 25.69 14.67 16.68
CA ASN A 306 26.35 15.91 16.24
C ASN A 306 26.68 15.95 14.74
N GLY A 307 26.29 14.93 13.96
CA GLY A 307 26.51 14.87 12.52
C GLY A 307 27.84 14.25 12.10
N ASP A 308 28.70 13.86 13.05
CA ASP A 308 29.96 13.16 12.72
C ASP A 308 29.67 11.78 12.15
N LYS A 309 30.22 11.48 10.97
CA LYS A 309 30.18 10.13 10.40
C LYS A 309 30.98 9.18 11.31
N MET A 310 30.34 8.07 11.71
CA MET A 310 30.99 7.01 12.47
C MET A 310 31.63 5.98 11.55
N PHE A 311 30.83 5.42 10.63
CA PHE A 311 31.29 4.46 9.62
C PHE A 311 30.19 4.29 8.55
N THR A 312 30.56 3.66 7.43
CA THR A 312 29.63 3.17 6.42
C THR A 312 29.56 1.66 6.51
N TRP A 313 28.34 1.12 6.54
CA TRP A 313 28.06 -0.29 6.35
C TRP A 313 27.75 -0.52 4.87
N ASP A 314 28.71 -1.14 4.19
CA ASP A 314 28.73 -1.43 2.77
C ASP A 314 29.02 -2.92 2.63
N SER A 315 27.96 -3.73 2.53
CA SER A 315 28.05 -5.19 2.48
C SER A 315 27.19 -5.76 1.35
N ASP A 316 27.52 -6.95 0.84
CA ASP A 316 26.73 -7.57 -0.23
C ASP A 316 25.24 -7.71 0.15
N PRO A 317 24.88 -8.09 1.40
CA PRO A 317 23.48 -8.10 1.82
C PRO A 317 22.78 -6.74 1.78
N THR A 318 23.49 -5.62 2.01
CA THR A 318 22.89 -4.28 1.84
C THR A 318 22.74 -3.94 0.37
N LYS A 319 23.73 -4.27 -0.47
CA LYS A 319 23.67 -4.06 -1.92
C LYS A 319 22.54 -4.82 -2.60
N ASP A 320 22.20 -6.01 -2.11
CA ASP A 320 21.06 -6.81 -2.60
C ASP A 320 19.70 -6.31 -2.09
N GLN A 321 19.58 -5.14 -1.47
CA GLN A 321 18.29 -4.57 -1.04
C GLN A 321 17.73 -3.56 -2.05
N PHE A 322 16.47 -3.74 -2.42
CA PHE A 322 15.74 -2.87 -3.31
C PHE A 322 14.62 -2.17 -2.54
N SER A 323 14.51 -0.86 -2.71
CA SER A 323 13.42 -0.08 -2.14
C SER A 323 12.18 -0.25 -2.99
N VAL A 324 11.15 -0.92 -2.49
CA VAL A 324 9.91 -1.23 -3.22
C VAL A 324 8.74 -0.44 -2.63
N SER A 325 7.96 0.22 -3.47
CA SER A 325 6.72 0.89 -3.08
C SER A 325 5.74 -0.12 -2.48
N ARG A 326 5.34 0.07 -1.22
CA ARG A 326 4.28 -0.75 -0.61
C ARG A 326 2.95 -0.58 -1.33
N TRP A 327 2.72 0.57 -1.96
CA TRP A 327 1.52 0.82 -2.76
C TRP A 327 1.49 -0.14 -3.94
N HIS A 328 2.44 -0.01 -4.88
CA HIS A 328 2.52 -0.86 -6.07
C HIS A 328 2.59 -2.35 -5.72
N LEU A 329 3.37 -2.73 -4.70
CA LEU A 329 3.43 -4.11 -4.22
C LEU A 329 2.05 -4.63 -3.80
N ARG A 330 1.29 -3.86 -3.03
CA ARG A 330 -0.04 -4.29 -2.55
C ARG A 330 -1.08 -4.23 -3.66
N GLU A 331 -1.07 -3.17 -4.46
CA GLU A 331 -1.98 -2.97 -5.58
C GLU A 331 -1.85 -4.13 -6.56
N ALA A 332 -0.63 -4.47 -6.99
CA ALA A 332 -0.37 -5.63 -7.82
C ALA A 332 -0.90 -6.92 -7.19
N LEU A 333 -0.65 -7.15 -5.89
CA LEU A 333 -1.10 -8.36 -5.20
C LEU A 333 -2.63 -8.38 -4.91
N VAL A 334 -3.34 -7.27 -5.05
CA VAL A 334 -4.80 -7.18 -4.90
C VAL A 334 -5.50 -7.17 -6.25
N LYS A 335 -4.83 -6.76 -7.32
CA LYS A 335 -5.38 -6.76 -8.67
C LYS A 335 -5.89 -8.16 -9.02
N GLU A 336 -7.11 -8.22 -9.55
CA GLU A 336 -7.82 -9.47 -9.89
C GLU A 336 -8.06 -10.44 -8.69
N ALA A 337 -8.00 -9.94 -7.45
CA ALA A 337 -8.20 -10.76 -6.25
C ALA A 337 -9.68 -11.04 -5.95
N SER A 338 -10.36 -11.81 -6.79
CA SER A 338 -11.73 -12.30 -6.53
C SER A 338 -11.84 -13.10 -5.22
N PHE A 339 -10.71 -13.60 -4.72
CA PHE A 339 -10.57 -14.29 -3.45
C PHE A 339 -10.64 -13.37 -2.21
N LEU A 340 -10.47 -12.06 -2.35
CA LEU A 340 -10.33 -11.13 -1.22
C LEU A 340 -11.70 -10.62 -0.72
N ARG A 341 -11.92 -10.73 0.59
CA ARG A 341 -13.10 -10.25 1.30
C ARG A 341 -12.67 -9.28 2.40
N THR A 342 -12.91 -7.99 2.20
CA THR A 342 -12.54 -6.92 3.16
C THR A 342 -13.60 -6.75 4.24
N GLY A 343 -13.41 -5.89 5.24
CA GLY A 343 -14.43 -5.57 6.24
C GLY A 343 -14.96 -6.72 7.12
N LEU A 344 -14.35 -7.90 7.08
CA LEU A 344 -14.74 -9.09 7.85
C LEU A 344 -13.65 -9.45 8.83
N ALA A 345 -13.85 -9.11 10.10
CA ALA A 345 -12.88 -9.46 11.13
C ALA A 345 -13.06 -10.92 11.54
N PHE A 346 -11.99 -11.70 11.44
CA PHE A 346 -11.95 -13.05 11.99
C PHE A 346 -11.96 -13.04 13.52
N GLU A 347 -12.82 -13.85 14.10
CA GLU A 347 -12.97 -13.98 15.55
C GLU A 347 -12.38 -15.29 16.07
N ARG A 348 -12.81 -16.42 15.49
CA ARG A 348 -12.41 -17.75 15.92
C ARG A 348 -12.57 -18.81 14.86
N TYR A 349 -11.99 -19.97 15.12
CA TYR A 349 -12.20 -21.15 14.30
C TYR A 349 -12.67 -22.35 15.14
N GLU A 350 -13.25 -23.33 14.48
CA GLU A 350 -13.59 -24.63 15.05
C GLU A 350 -13.12 -25.72 14.09
N VAL A 351 -12.43 -26.74 14.63
CA VAL A 351 -12.04 -27.91 13.85
C VAL A 351 -13.28 -28.79 13.69
N LEU A 352 -13.63 -29.11 12.44
CA LEU A 352 -14.81 -29.93 12.16
C LEU A 352 -14.55 -31.40 12.53
N PRO A 353 -15.60 -32.17 12.91
CA PRO A 353 -15.48 -33.60 13.21
C PRO A 353 -14.81 -34.40 12.07
N ASP A 354 -14.21 -35.53 12.43
CA ASP A 354 -13.60 -36.50 11.49
C ASP A 354 -12.48 -35.95 10.59
N GLY A 355 -11.89 -34.81 10.97
CA GLY A 355 -10.84 -34.17 10.17
C GLY A 355 -11.37 -33.49 8.90
N GLY A 356 -12.68 -33.20 8.84
CA GLY A 356 -13.37 -32.57 7.71
C GLY A 356 -13.07 -31.08 7.52
N GLY A 357 -11.91 -30.60 7.96
CA GLY A 357 -11.49 -29.21 7.82
C GLY A 357 -11.78 -28.35 9.05
N VAL A 358 -12.00 -27.06 8.81
CA VAL A 358 -12.08 -25.98 9.80
C VAL A 358 -13.18 -25.01 9.39
N ARG A 359 -13.99 -24.59 10.35
CA ARG A 359 -14.95 -23.50 10.20
C ARG A 359 -14.38 -22.21 10.79
N ALA A 360 -14.26 -21.17 9.98
CA ALA A 360 -13.93 -19.82 10.42
C ALA A 360 -15.21 -19.03 10.78
N TYR A 361 -15.14 -18.21 11.82
CA TYR A 361 -16.22 -17.35 12.30
C TYR A 361 -15.81 -15.87 12.23
N PHE A 362 -16.70 -15.02 11.72
CA PHE A 362 -16.44 -13.60 11.48
C PHE A 362 -17.37 -12.68 12.28
N SER A 363 -16.95 -11.43 12.42
CA SER A 363 -17.61 -10.41 13.26
C SER A 363 -19.02 -10.01 12.84
N ASP A 364 -19.46 -10.35 11.63
CA ASP A 364 -20.84 -10.14 11.16
C ASP A 364 -21.75 -11.34 11.46
N GLY A 365 -21.23 -12.38 12.12
CA GLY A 365 -21.91 -13.64 12.41
C GLY A 365 -21.85 -14.66 11.28
N SER A 366 -21.22 -14.33 10.14
CA SER A 366 -21.01 -15.28 9.05
C SER A 366 -19.93 -16.30 9.40
N THR A 367 -19.94 -17.41 8.65
CA THR A 367 -18.97 -18.49 8.77
C THR A 367 -18.53 -18.97 7.40
N ASP A 368 -17.31 -19.50 7.31
CA ASP A 368 -16.82 -20.14 6.09
C ASP A 368 -15.97 -21.38 6.42
N ASP A 369 -16.21 -22.47 5.71
CA ASP A 369 -15.56 -23.77 5.92
C ASP A 369 -14.41 -23.96 4.95
N CYS A 370 -13.30 -24.53 5.40
CA CYS A 370 -12.11 -24.80 4.58
C CYS A 370 -11.36 -26.04 5.03
N ASP A 371 -10.52 -26.59 4.15
CA ASP A 371 -9.60 -27.67 4.51
C ASP A 371 -8.39 -27.14 5.30
N LEU A 372 -7.92 -25.93 4.97
CA LEU A 372 -6.77 -25.30 5.61
C LEU A 372 -7.04 -23.82 5.93
N LEU A 373 -6.87 -23.47 7.20
CA LEU A 373 -6.91 -22.10 7.71
C LEU A 373 -5.47 -21.59 7.95
N VAL A 374 -5.12 -20.46 7.36
CA VAL A 374 -3.81 -19.82 7.50
C VAL A 374 -3.95 -18.48 8.20
N GLY A 375 -3.32 -18.32 9.37
CA GLY A 375 -3.19 -17.03 10.03
C GLY A 375 -2.08 -16.19 9.40
N ALA A 376 -2.45 -15.04 8.86
CA ALA A 376 -1.57 -13.98 8.33
C ALA A 376 -1.99 -12.60 8.89
N ASP A 377 -2.70 -12.57 10.02
CA ASP A 377 -3.44 -11.45 10.61
C ASP A 377 -2.60 -10.54 11.51
N GLY A 378 -1.29 -10.58 11.31
CA GLY A 378 -0.31 -9.69 11.92
C GLY A 378 -0.12 -9.90 13.43
N PRO A 379 0.54 -8.95 14.12
CA PRO A 379 1.01 -9.15 15.48
C PRO A 379 -0.12 -9.47 16.48
N THR A 380 -1.32 -8.95 16.28
CA THR A 380 -2.46 -9.20 17.19
C THR A 380 -3.24 -10.48 16.89
N SER A 381 -2.69 -11.37 16.06
CA SER A 381 -3.33 -12.57 15.50
C SER A 381 -4.27 -13.31 16.46
N ASN A 382 -5.52 -13.50 16.02
CA ASN A 382 -6.51 -14.32 16.72
C ASN A 382 -6.35 -15.80 16.39
N VAL A 383 -5.85 -16.13 15.19
CA VAL A 383 -5.50 -17.51 14.82
C VAL A 383 -4.39 -18.05 15.72
N ARG A 384 -3.31 -17.27 15.91
CA ARG A 384 -2.20 -17.64 16.80
C ARG A 384 -2.67 -17.88 18.23
N LYS A 385 -3.54 -17.02 18.76
CA LYS A 385 -4.05 -17.14 20.14
C LYS A 385 -4.79 -18.46 20.37
N GLN A 386 -5.47 -19.00 19.36
CA GLN A 386 -6.14 -20.30 19.43
C GLN A 386 -5.18 -21.47 19.18
N LEU A 387 -4.33 -21.37 18.16
CA LEU A 387 -3.45 -22.46 17.77
C LEU A 387 -2.30 -22.70 18.77
N ILE A 388 -1.63 -21.63 19.19
CA ILE A 388 -0.44 -21.66 20.05
C ILE A 388 -0.53 -20.56 21.13
N PRO A 389 -1.46 -20.66 22.10
CA PRO A 389 -1.72 -19.59 23.10
C PRO A 389 -0.51 -19.19 23.96
N LYS A 390 0.51 -20.05 24.05
CA LYS A 390 1.76 -19.78 24.77
C LYS A 390 2.76 -18.94 23.97
N ALA A 391 2.60 -18.81 22.65
CA ALA A 391 3.43 -17.97 21.79
C ALA A 391 2.98 -16.51 21.90
N ARG A 392 3.71 -15.72 22.69
CA ARG A 392 3.37 -14.32 22.98
C ARG A 392 4.17 -13.37 22.10
N ILE A 393 3.57 -12.22 21.82
CA ILE A 393 4.27 -11.06 21.31
C ILE A 393 4.51 -10.10 22.46
N LYS A 394 5.78 -9.74 22.65
CA LYS A 394 6.25 -8.86 23.71
C LYS A 394 6.48 -7.45 23.15
N ASP A 395 5.91 -6.49 23.85
CA ASP A 395 6.24 -5.08 23.72
C ASP A 395 7.64 -4.82 24.30
N LEU A 396 8.48 -4.09 23.56
CA LEU A 396 9.86 -3.79 23.94
C LEU A 396 10.02 -2.41 24.60
N GLY A 397 8.92 -1.72 24.89
CA GLY A 397 8.91 -0.42 25.56
C GLY A 397 9.38 0.73 24.68
N MET A 398 9.37 0.54 23.35
CA MET A 398 9.97 1.42 22.37
C MET A 398 8.95 1.84 21.32
N ALA A 399 8.97 3.12 20.94
CA ALA A 399 8.22 3.66 19.82
C ALA A 399 9.17 4.35 18.84
N VAL A 400 8.86 4.22 17.56
CA VAL A 400 9.51 4.95 16.48
C VAL A 400 8.47 5.79 15.76
N ILE A 401 8.71 7.10 15.72
CA ILE A 401 7.89 8.05 14.97
C ILE A 401 8.47 8.14 13.56
N TYR A 402 7.64 8.01 12.55
CA TYR A 402 8.02 8.14 11.14
C TYR A 402 7.26 9.28 10.49
N PHE A 403 7.96 10.00 9.61
CA PHE A 403 7.39 10.97 8.69
C PHE A 403 8.04 10.80 7.31
N LYS A 404 7.34 11.27 6.27
CA LYS A 404 7.96 11.61 4.99
C LYS A 404 8.41 13.06 5.01
N VAL A 405 9.56 13.34 4.41
CA VAL A 405 10.03 14.68 4.07
C VAL A 405 10.22 14.72 2.55
N PRO A 406 9.66 15.71 1.83
CA PRO A 406 9.84 15.79 0.37
C PRO A 406 11.31 15.82 -0.02
N LEU A 407 11.69 15.04 -1.03
CA LEU A 407 13.04 15.10 -1.59
C LEU A 407 13.13 16.28 -2.57
N THR A 408 13.76 17.36 -2.13
CA THR A 408 13.99 18.59 -2.88
C THR A 408 15.49 18.83 -2.98
N GLU A 409 15.93 19.73 -3.84
CA GLU A 409 17.34 20.14 -3.90
C GLU A 409 17.85 20.58 -2.51
N ARG A 410 17.01 21.29 -1.74
CA ARG A 410 17.34 21.73 -0.38
C ARG A 410 17.50 20.54 0.57
N THR A 411 16.53 19.64 0.63
CA THR A 411 16.56 18.52 1.58
C THR A 411 17.60 17.47 1.20
N SER A 412 17.92 17.35 -0.09
CA SER A 412 19.04 16.54 -0.59
C SER A 412 20.39 17.08 -0.08
N LYS A 413 20.62 18.40 -0.17
CA LYS A 413 21.86 19.03 0.35
C LYS A 413 22.08 18.77 1.85
N LEU A 414 21.01 18.67 2.63
CA LEU A 414 21.10 18.35 4.07
C LEU A 414 21.63 16.93 4.34
N LEU A 415 21.56 16.00 3.39
CA LEU A 415 22.07 14.64 3.56
C LEU A 415 23.61 14.55 3.44
N GLY A 416 24.29 15.60 2.94
CA GLY A 416 25.75 15.73 2.98
C GLY A 416 26.55 14.83 2.02
N SER A 417 25.88 14.00 1.23
CA SER A 417 26.43 13.18 0.15
C SER A 417 25.62 13.47 -1.12
N PRO A 418 26.22 13.46 -2.33
CA PRO A 418 25.46 13.39 -3.56
C PRO A 418 24.86 11.98 -3.67
N GLY A 419 23.94 11.67 -2.76
CA GLY A 419 23.06 10.54 -2.92
C GLY A 419 22.24 10.87 -4.14
N ARG A 420 22.54 10.16 -5.24
CA ARG A 420 21.75 10.09 -6.47
C ARG A 420 22.15 11.19 -7.48
N SER A 421 22.63 10.78 -8.67
CA SER A 421 22.87 11.69 -9.80
C SER A 421 21.54 12.35 -10.15
N MET A 422 21.51 13.68 -10.11
CA MET A 422 20.30 14.51 -10.25
C MET A 422 19.62 14.39 -11.63
N HIS A 423 20.22 13.62 -12.56
CA HIS A 423 19.76 13.47 -13.94
C HIS A 423 18.89 12.23 -14.21
N THR A 424 18.74 11.31 -13.24
CA THR A 424 18.01 10.04 -13.43
C THR A 424 16.97 9.76 -12.36
N ILE A 425 16.60 10.77 -11.57
CA ILE A 425 15.69 10.58 -10.43
C ILE A 425 14.35 11.17 -10.79
N ASP A 426 13.33 10.32 -10.87
CA ASP A 426 11.98 10.81 -11.00
C ASP A 426 11.59 11.61 -9.74
N SER A 427 11.34 12.90 -9.95
CA SER A 427 11.22 13.90 -8.90
C SER A 427 9.86 13.89 -8.20
N GLU A 428 8.89 13.15 -8.74
CA GLU A 428 7.49 13.18 -8.32
C GLU A 428 7.18 12.21 -7.17
N ASP A 429 7.97 11.13 -7.03
CA ASP A 429 7.64 9.96 -6.22
C ASP A 429 8.65 9.68 -5.06
N SER A 430 9.64 10.56 -4.90
CA SER A 430 10.78 10.37 -4.00
C SER A 430 10.68 11.20 -2.70
N TYR A 431 10.92 10.56 -1.54
CA TYR A 431 10.91 11.22 -0.23
C TYR A 431 11.99 10.67 0.70
N ILE A 432 12.37 11.45 1.72
CA ILE A 432 13.21 11.02 2.83
C ILE A 432 12.30 10.47 3.94
N MET A 433 12.55 9.24 4.38
CA MET A 433 11.88 8.68 5.56
C MET A 433 12.62 9.17 6.81
N LEU A 434 12.03 10.11 7.55
CA LEU A 434 12.57 10.57 8.83
C LEU A 434 11.99 9.72 9.96
N GLY A 435 12.85 8.97 10.65
CA GLY A 435 12.48 8.11 11.78
C GLY A 435 13.12 8.56 13.10
N ALA A 436 12.35 8.69 14.17
CA ALA A 436 12.82 9.04 15.51
C ALA A 436 12.37 8.00 16.55
N GLY A 437 13.29 7.12 16.96
CA GLY A 437 13.04 6.02 17.89
C GLY A 437 13.48 6.30 19.32
N SER A 438 12.66 5.94 20.31
CA SER A 438 12.99 6.12 21.74
C SER A 438 12.15 5.23 22.67
N PRO A 439 12.63 4.93 23.90
CA PRO A 439 11.80 4.33 24.93
C PRO A 439 10.60 5.20 25.29
N TYR A 440 9.47 4.60 25.68
CA TYR A 440 8.26 5.36 26.09
C TYR A 440 8.56 6.34 27.22
N GLY A 441 9.39 5.91 28.18
CA GLY A 441 9.81 6.74 29.31
C GLY A 441 10.63 7.96 28.93
N ASN A 442 11.00 8.12 27.66
CA ASN A 442 11.75 9.27 27.15
C ASN A 442 10.91 10.18 26.26
N PHE A 443 9.62 9.88 26.05
CA PHE A 443 8.71 10.82 25.40
C PHE A 443 8.45 12.00 26.35
N HIS A 444 8.46 13.22 25.81
CA HIS A 444 8.16 14.44 26.54
C HIS A 444 6.66 14.49 26.85
N ASN A 445 5.83 14.22 25.84
CA ASN A 445 4.39 14.09 26.04
C ASN A 445 4.03 12.66 26.48
N ARG A 446 3.63 12.51 27.74
CA ARG A 446 3.23 11.22 28.36
C ARG A 446 1.76 11.14 28.75
N ARG A 447 0.92 12.02 28.19
CA ARG A 447 -0.52 12.05 28.47
C ARG A 447 -1.22 10.75 28.04
N CYS A 448 -0.75 10.14 26.96
CA CYS A 448 -1.27 8.91 26.38
C CYS A 448 -0.12 8.07 25.79
N PHE A 449 -0.43 6.89 25.26
CA PHE A 449 0.60 6.08 24.59
C PHE A 449 1.10 6.77 23.31
N PRO A 450 2.36 6.53 22.87
CA PRO A 450 2.91 7.22 21.70
C PRO A 450 2.07 7.11 20.42
N ASN A 451 1.40 5.98 20.20
CA ASN A 451 0.54 5.76 19.03
C ASN A 451 -0.84 6.44 19.13
N GLU A 452 -1.13 7.10 20.25
CA GLU A 452 -2.35 7.88 20.50
C GLU A 452 -2.08 9.39 20.46
N LEU A 453 -0.82 9.81 20.29
CA LEU A 453 -0.47 11.21 20.08
C LEU A 453 -0.95 11.70 18.71
N THR A 454 -1.37 12.96 18.66
CA THR A 454 -1.71 13.63 17.41
C THR A 454 -0.46 13.84 16.55
N ARG A 455 -0.67 14.02 15.24
CA ARG A 455 0.42 14.27 14.26
C ARG A 455 1.31 15.45 14.68
N SER A 456 0.71 16.52 15.17
CA SER A 456 1.44 17.71 15.65
C SER A 456 2.18 17.45 16.96
N GLU A 457 1.62 16.69 17.90
CA GLU A 457 2.33 16.28 19.12
C GLU A 457 3.54 15.39 18.78
N LEU A 458 3.41 14.51 17.79
CA LEU A 458 4.51 13.68 17.29
C LEU A 458 5.61 14.51 16.64
N GLN A 459 5.27 15.52 15.84
CA GLN A 459 6.26 16.43 15.26
C GLN A 459 6.97 17.24 16.35
N ALA A 460 6.23 17.75 17.33
CA ALA A 460 6.80 18.47 18.47
C ALA A 460 7.78 17.60 19.26
N GLU A 461 7.46 16.32 19.46
CA GLU A 461 8.36 15.34 20.08
C GLU A 461 9.67 15.16 19.30
N VAL A 462 9.61 15.15 17.96
CA VAL A 462 10.83 15.07 17.12
C VAL A 462 11.61 16.37 17.16
N LEU A 463 10.94 17.53 17.05
CA LEU A 463 11.56 18.86 17.10
C LEU A 463 12.30 19.09 18.42
N GLU A 464 11.70 18.75 19.55
CA GLU A 464 12.33 18.90 20.86
C GLU A 464 13.63 18.08 20.95
N ARG A 465 13.61 16.83 20.47
CA ARG A 465 14.78 15.94 20.46
C ARG A 465 15.89 16.46 19.55
N THR A 466 15.54 16.94 18.36
CA THR A 466 16.51 17.46 17.40
C THR A 466 17.04 18.85 17.77
N SER A 467 16.43 19.51 18.77
CA SER A 467 16.85 20.82 19.29
C SER A 467 17.80 20.73 20.48
N GLN A 468 18.10 19.52 20.97
CA GLN A 468 18.99 19.36 22.13
C GLN A 468 20.43 19.79 21.79
N PRO A 469 21.16 20.37 22.77
CA PRO A 469 22.56 20.74 22.57
C PRO A 469 23.42 19.57 22.07
N GLY A 470 24.22 19.82 21.04
CA GLY A 470 25.09 18.81 20.44
C GLY A 470 24.42 17.89 19.41
N ILE A 471 23.15 18.13 19.07
CA ILE A 471 22.53 17.54 17.88
C ILE A 471 22.76 18.45 16.67
N ASP A 472 23.06 17.85 15.52
CA ASP A 472 23.28 18.57 14.27
C ASP A 472 22.00 19.30 13.82
N PRO A 473 22.08 20.60 13.50
CA PRO A 473 20.92 21.40 13.09
C PRO A 473 20.13 20.82 11.91
N ARG A 474 20.76 20.05 11.03
CA ARG A 474 20.11 19.45 9.85
C ARG A 474 18.92 18.57 10.23
N PHE A 475 18.98 17.88 11.37
CA PHE A 475 17.90 17.00 11.81
C PHE A 475 16.67 17.79 12.24
N ARG A 476 16.87 18.98 12.83
CA ARG A 476 15.79 19.90 13.15
C ARG A 476 15.18 20.48 11.88
N GLU A 477 16.00 20.90 10.92
CA GLU A 477 15.50 21.40 9.63
C GLU A 477 14.63 20.35 8.92
N LEU A 478 15.06 19.09 8.87
CA LEU A 478 14.26 17.99 8.32
C LEU A 478 12.94 17.79 9.09
N ALA A 479 12.98 17.86 10.42
CA ALA A 479 11.79 17.73 11.26
C ALA A 479 10.77 18.88 11.07
N GLU A 480 11.21 20.07 10.71
CA GLU A 480 10.34 21.23 10.39
C GLU A 480 9.64 21.06 9.01
N MET A 481 10.25 20.28 8.11
CA MET A 481 9.80 20.03 6.74
C MET A 481 8.99 18.74 6.55
N VAL A 482 8.65 18.02 7.62
CA VAL A 482 7.85 16.78 7.54
C VAL A 482 6.44 17.03 6.98
N CYS A 483 5.94 16.08 6.21
CA CYS A 483 4.54 15.96 5.85
C CYS A 483 3.78 15.33 7.03
N LEU A 484 3.03 16.15 7.78
CA LEU A 484 2.37 15.75 9.02
C LEU A 484 1.32 14.65 8.82
N ASP A 485 0.61 14.67 7.71
CA ASP A 485 -0.40 13.67 7.33
C ASP A 485 0.17 12.26 7.15
N THR A 486 1.48 12.15 6.90
CA THR A 486 2.23 10.89 6.78
C THR A 486 2.72 10.33 8.12
N ALA A 487 2.41 10.97 9.24
CA ALA A 487 2.89 10.54 10.55
C ALA A 487 2.43 9.11 10.87
N TYR A 488 3.39 8.24 11.18
CA TYR A 488 3.15 6.87 11.58
C TYR A 488 3.98 6.52 12.81
N VAL A 489 3.37 5.85 13.80
CA VAL A 489 4.07 5.39 15.00
C VAL A 489 4.16 3.87 14.98
N ASN A 490 5.38 3.36 14.91
CA ASN A 490 5.65 1.94 15.10
C ASN A 490 5.92 1.64 16.57
N ILE A 491 5.07 0.83 17.18
CA ILE A 491 5.35 0.23 18.49
C ILE A 491 6.21 -1.01 18.28
N VAL A 492 7.45 -0.97 18.77
CA VAL A 492 8.42 -2.04 18.52
C VAL A 492 8.09 -3.25 19.37
N ARG A 493 7.77 -4.35 18.69
CA ARG A 493 7.41 -5.63 19.29
C ARG A 493 8.30 -6.74 18.76
N LYS A 494 8.32 -7.86 19.48
CA LYS A 494 8.85 -9.12 18.98
C LYS A 494 8.08 -10.30 19.53
N SER A 495 7.99 -11.36 18.75
CA SER A 495 7.57 -12.67 19.22
C SER A 495 8.57 -13.23 20.25
N GLU A 496 8.09 -13.99 21.22
CA GLU A 496 8.93 -14.86 22.05
C GLU A 496 9.36 -16.11 21.28
N ALA A 497 10.15 -16.99 21.90
CA ALA A 497 10.53 -18.24 21.27
C ALA A 497 9.28 -19.08 20.96
N VAL A 498 9.10 -19.44 19.69
CA VAL A 498 7.97 -20.24 19.23
C VAL A 498 8.38 -21.70 19.21
N ARG A 499 7.59 -22.55 19.88
CA ARG A 499 7.78 -24.01 19.82
C ARG A 499 7.06 -24.56 18.59
N PRO A 500 7.57 -25.64 17.97
CA PRO A 500 6.85 -26.36 16.92
C PRO A 500 5.44 -26.73 17.38
N TRP A 501 4.49 -26.63 16.46
CA TRP A 501 3.12 -27.06 16.63
C TRP A 501 2.77 -28.08 15.55
N THR A 502 1.80 -28.94 15.85
CA THR A 502 1.26 -29.93 14.92
C THR A 502 -0.22 -29.66 14.77
N SER A 503 -0.67 -29.55 13.53
CA SER A 503 -2.06 -29.27 13.18
C SER A 503 -2.31 -29.69 11.73
N PRO A 504 -3.35 -30.48 11.45
CA PRO A 504 -3.64 -30.92 10.08
C PRO A 504 -4.17 -29.78 9.21
N SER A 505 -4.86 -28.79 9.80
CA SER A 505 -5.75 -27.89 9.06
C SER A 505 -5.64 -26.42 9.49
N VAL A 506 -4.71 -26.07 10.39
CA VAL A 506 -4.48 -24.68 10.80
C VAL A 506 -2.99 -24.40 10.92
N THR A 507 -2.51 -23.33 10.29
CA THR A 507 -1.10 -22.88 10.39
C THR A 507 -0.98 -21.35 10.38
N LEU A 508 0.25 -20.84 10.49
CA LEU A 508 0.57 -19.42 10.65
C LEU A 508 1.75 -19.03 9.75
N LEU A 509 1.76 -17.77 9.28
CA LEU A 509 2.90 -17.18 8.58
C LEU A 509 3.14 -15.71 8.96
N GLY A 510 4.35 -15.23 8.67
CA GLY A 510 4.71 -13.81 8.79
C GLY A 510 4.54 -13.27 10.21
N ASP A 511 4.10 -12.01 10.31
CA ASP A 511 3.93 -11.31 11.59
C ASP A 511 2.87 -11.92 12.52
N SER A 512 2.02 -12.81 12.01
CA SER A 512 1.07 -13.57 12.86
C SER A 512 1.77 -14.48 13.85
N VAL A 513 3.02 -14.88 13.59
CA VAL A 513 3.80 -15.79 14.44
C VAL A 513 5.22 -15.29 14.71
N PHE A 514 5.90 -14.72 13.71
CA PHE A 514 7.31 -14.34 13.78
C PHE A 514 7.55 -12.84 13.76
N ASN A 515 6.67 -12.08 14.42
CA ASN A 515 6.88 -10.64 14.52
C ASN A 515 8.25 -10.30 15.10
N MET A 516 8.93 -9.34 14.51
CA MET A 516 10.31 -8.97 14.82
C MET A 516 10.50 -7.46 14.79
N SER A 517 11.60 -6.99 15.40
CA SER A 517 11.99 -5.59 15.33
C SER A 517 12.25 -5.18 13.88
N ASN A 518 11.85 -3.97 13.49
CA ASN A 518 12.03 -3.45 12.14
C ASN A 518 13.45 -2.92 11.87
N THR A 519 14.38 -3.05 12.82
CA THR A 519 15.73 -2.45 12.75
C THR A 519 16.57 -2.93 11.57
N LEU A 520 16.39 -4.18 11.14
CA LEU A 520 17.09 -4.75 9.97
C LEU A 520 16.24 -4.76 8.69
N SER A 521 15.02 -4.21 8.72
CA SER A 521 14.10 -4.19 7.57
C SER A 521 13.79 -5.57 6.92
N ARG A 522 13.95 -6.68 7.66
CA ARG A 522 13.78 -8.06 7.13
C ARG A 522 12.34 -8.59 7.14
N GLY A 523 11.41 -7.93 7.84
CA GLY A 523 10.07 -8.49 8.11
C GLY A 523 9.25 -8.83 6.86
N ALA A 524 9.26 -7.96 5.84
CA ALA A 524 8.53 -8.20 4.59
C ALA A 524 9.12 -9.37 3.78
N ASN A 525 10.45 -9.42 3.65
CA ASN A 525 11.16 -10.55 3.05
C ASN A 525 10.80 -11.87 3.73
N CYS A 526 10.82 -11.89 5.07
CA CYS A 526 10.45 -13.07 5.85
C CYS A 526 9.00 -13.52 5.56
N ALA A 527 8.05 -12.59 5.56
CA ALA A 527 6.64 -12.92 5.31
C ALA A 527 6.40 -13.46 3.89
N ILE A 528 7.12 -12.94 2.88
CA ILE A 528 7.04 -13.42 1.50
C ILE A 528 7.65 -14.82 1.37
N VAL A 529 8.82 -15.04 1.98
CA VAL A 529 9.46 -16.36 1.99
C VAL A 529 8.58 -17.40 2.69
N ASP A 530 7.90 -17.03 3.78
CA ASP A 530 6.94 -17.91 4.45
C ASP A 530 5.77 -18.28 3.52
N ALA A 531 5.27 -17.30 2.77
CA ALA A 531 4.18 -17.49 1.82
C ALA A 531 4.59 -18.42 0.67
N VAL A 532 5.75 -18.21 0.06
CA VAL A 532 6.29 -19.07 -1.01
C VAL A 532 6.50 -20.49 -0.49
N SER A 533 7.16 -20.64 0.68
CA SER A 533 7.44 -21.95 1.27
C SER A 533 6.16 -22.71 1.63
N LEU A 534 5.13 -22.02 2.14
CA LEU A 534 3.83 -22.63 2.42
C LEU A 534 3.12 -23.02 1.12
N ALA A 535 3.12 -22.14 0.11
CA ALA A 535 2.51 -22.41 -1.17
C ALA A 535 3.11 -23.65 -1.84
N ASP A 536 4.43 -23.78 -1.82
CA ASP A 536 5.15 -24.93 -2.37
C ASP A 536 4.82 -26.21 -1.62
N ARG A 537 4.75 -26.16 -0.27
CA ARG A 537 4.33 -27.31 0.53
C ARG A 537 2.93 -27.76 0.13
N ILE A 538 1.94 -26.86 0.14
CA ILE A 538 0.53 -27.25 -0.03
C ILE A 538 0.17 -27.57 -1.49
N SER A 539 0.94 -27.06 -2.46
CA SER A 539 0.79 -27.41 -3.88
C SER A 539 1.48 -28.72 -4.24
N SER A 540 2.35 -29.24 -3.37
CA SER A 540 3.12 -30.46 -3.64
C SER A 540 2.23 -31.72 -3.74
N PRO A 541 2.59 -32.69 -4.58
CA PRO A 541 1.92 -34.00 -4.61
C PRO A 541 1.98 -34.74 -3.27
N ALA A 542 3.02 -34.52 -2.48
CA ALA A 542 3.17 -35.10 -1.15
C ALA A 542 2.07 -34.59 -0.22
N TYR A 543 1.87 -33.27 -0.15
CA TYR A 543 0.80 -32.70 0.65
C TYR A 543 -0.58 -33.17 0.20
N LYS A 544 -0.86 -33.29 -1.10
CA LYS A 544 -2.14 -33.83 -1.58
C LYS A 544 -2.45 -35.24 -1.02
N ARG A 545 -1.44 -36.10 -0.90
CA ARG A 545 -1.58 -37.44 -0.30
C ARG A 545 -1.69 -37.40 1.23
N GLU A 546 -0.98 -36.46 1.85
CA GLU A 546 -0.82 -36.37 3.30
C GLU A 546 -1.81 -35.41 3.97
N ARG A 547 -2.60 -34.61 3.23
CA ARG A 547 -3.35 -33.44 3.75
C ARG A 547 -4.29 -33.72 4.92
N ARG A 548 -4.70 -34.98 5.11
CA ARG A 548 -5.56 -35.42 6.22
C ARG A 548 -4.78 -35.91 7.45
N GLN A 549 -3.46 -36.06 7.33
CA GLN A 549 -2.60 -36.47 8.43
C GLN A 549 -2.31 -35.28 9.35
N PRO A 550 -2.25 -35.48 10.67
CA PRO A 550 -1.92 -34.42 11.63
C PRO A 550 -0.59 -33.70 11.34
N THR A 551 0.37 -34.41 10.75
CA THR A 551 1.75 -33.98 10.50
C THR A 551 1.97 -33.38 9.10
N ALA A 552 0.92 -33.20 8.29
CA ALA A 552 1.04 -32.75 6.90
C ALA A 552 1.78 -31.41 6.73
N LEU A 553 1.77 -30.57 7.77
CA LEU A 553 2.41 -29.26 7.81
C LEU A 553 3.67 -29.21 8.71
N ASP A 554 4.04 -30.31 9.37
CA ASP A 554 5.13 -30.32 10.36
C ASP A 554 6.47 -29.88 9.78
N GLU A 555 6.77 -30.29 8.54
CA GLU A 555 8.01 -29.91 7.84
C GLU A 555 8.07 -28.40 7.62
N TYR A 556 7.00 -27.82 7.08
CA TYR A 556 6.87 -26.37 6.93
C TYR A 556 7.05 -25.65 8.26
N VAL A 557 6.36 -26.11 9.32
CA VAL A 557 6.43 -25.48 10.65
C VAL A 557 7.85 -25.52 11.21
N LYS A 558 8.53 -26.67 11.15
CA LYS A 558 9.89 -26.83 11.67
C LYS A 558 10.89 -25.97 10.90
N GLU A 559 10.81 -25.97 9.57
CA GLU A 559 11.71 -25.17 8.73
C GLU A 559 11.46 -23.67 8.91
N ASN A 560 10.20 -23.26 9.00
CA ASN A 560 9.85 -21.86 9.20
C ASN A 560 10.33 -21.36 10.58
N ILE A 561 10.11 -22.11 11.66
CA ILE A 561 10.63 -21.77 12.99
C ILE A 561 12.16 -21.66 12.98
N LYS A 562 12.86 -22.59 12.32
CA LYS A 562 14.33 -22.58 12.24
C LYS A 562 14.82 -21.29 11.57
N ARG A 563 14.31 -20.96 10.38
CA ARG A 563 14.66 -19.74 9.64
C ARG A 563 14.37 -18.47 10.43
N ARG A 564 13.20 -18.40 11.07
CA ARG A 564 12.72 -17.17 11.74
C ARG A 564 13.33 -16.94 13.11
N THR A 565 13.79 -17.99 13.78
CA THR A 565 14.50 -17.85 15.07
C THR A 565 15.76 -17.02 14.90
N ILE A 566 16.54 -17.28 13.85
CA ILE A 566 17.79 -16.59 13.54
C ILE A 566 17.52 -15.10 13.27
N GLU A 567 16.61 -14.79 12.34
CA GLU A 567 16.27 -13.42 11.96
C GLU A 567 15.74 -12.56 13.12
N ARG A 568 14.90 -13.18 13.97
CA ARG A 568 14.35 -12.52 15.14
C ARG A 568 15.42 -12.21 16.19
N GLU A 569 16.41 -13.11 16.36
CA GLU A 569 17.54 -12.90 17.25
C GLU A 569 18.50 -11.82 16.73
N ARG A 570 18.86 -11.86 15.44
CA ARG A 570 19.66 -10.81 14.76
C ARG A 570 18.99 -9.44 14.91
N SER A 571 17.70 -9.35 14.58
CA SER A 571 16.91 -8.12 14.70
C SER A 571 16.81 -7.62 16.14
N SER A 572 16.64 -8.51 17.12
CA SER A 572 16.60 -8.14 18.54
C SER A 572 17.99 -7.71 19.07
N MET A 573 19.07 -8.31 18.59
CA MET A 573 20.44 -7.92 18.94
C MET A 573 20.74 -6.52 18.40
N MET A 574 20.45 -6.28 17.12
CA MET A 574 20.68 -4.99 16.49
C MET A 574 19.89 -3.88 17.17
N GLN A 575 18.60 -4.12 17.45
CA GLN A 575 17.76 -3.17 18.20
C GLN A 575 18.38 -2.82 19.56
N LYS A 576 18.83 -3.81 20.34
CA LYS A 576 19.45 -3.56 21.64
C LYS A 576 20.71 -2.70 21.51
N ILE A 577 21.53 -2.93 20.48
CA ILE A 577 22.76 -2.15 20.27
C ILE A 577 22.39 -0.72 19.87
N MET A 578 21.56 -0.56 18.83
CA MET A 578 21.15 0.75 18.28
C MET A 578 20.52 1.67 19.34
N PHE A 579 19.69 1.10 20.21
CA PHE A 579 18.96 1.86 21.24
C PHE A 579 19.55 1.72 22.65
N SER A 580 20.68 1.05 22.82
CA SER A 580 21.51 1.16 24.04
C SER A 580 22.29 2.47 24.02
N GLY A 581 22.81 2.89 25.18
CA GLY A 581 23.84 3.93 25.17
C GLY A 581 23.38 5.36 25.47
N GLN A 582 22.36 5.58 26.31
CA GLN A 582 21.84 6.93 26.56
C GLN A 582 22.72 7.81 27.45
N ASN A 583 23.79 7.27 28.03
CA ASN A 583 24.81 8.04 28.75
C ASN A 583 26.18 7.91 28.06
N THR A 584 27.10 8.83 28.36
CA THR A 584 28.36 9.00 27.63
C THR A 584 29.20 7.73 27.53
N LEU A 585 29.29 6.95 28.62
CA LEU A 585 30.06 5.71 28.65
C LEU A 585 29.41 4.59 27.81
N SER A 586 28.10 4.39 27.99
CA SER A 586 27.37 3.37 27.25
C SER A 586 27.24 3.71 25.75
N GLY A 587 27.15 4.99 25.40
CA GLY A 587 27.20 5.48 24.02
C GLY A 587 28.57 5.25 23.37
N PHE A 588 29.66 5.44 24.10
CA PHE A 588 31.01 5.10 23.62
C PHE A 588 31.16 3.60 23.34
N VAL A 589 30.70 2.74 24.27
CA VAL A 589 30.73 1.28 24.08
C VAL A 589 29.89 0.85 22.88
N ARG A 590 28.67 1.38 22.75
CA ARG A 590 27.82 1.14 21.57
C ARG A 590 28.56 1.49 20.28
N ASN A 591 29.14 2.68 20.21
CA ASN A 591 29.81 3.17 19.00
C ASN A 591 31.00 2.29 18.60
N LYS A 592 31.69 1.68 19.58
CA LYS A 592 32.78 0.70 19.32
C LYS A 592 32.28 -0.68 18.91
N VAL A 593 31.15 -1.14 19.44
CA VAL A 593 30.64 -2.51 19.24
C VAL A 593 29.76 -2.63 17.98
N LEU A 594 29.14 -1.54 17.53
CA LEU A 594 28.22 -1.53 16.40
C LEU A 594 28.83 -2.04 15.08
N PRO A 595 30.05 -1.61 14.66
CA PRO A 595 30.66 -2.13 13.43
C PRO A 595 30.91 -3.64 13.47
N SER A 596 31.46 -4.15 14.58
CA SER A 596 31.72 -5.60 14.74
C SER A 596 30.44 -6.43 14.78
N SER A 597 29.35 -5.87 15.30
CA SER A 597 28.06 -6.54 15.36
C SER A 597 27.39 -6.63 14.00
N LEU A 598 27.51 -5.60 13.17
CA LEU A 598 27.03 -5.60 11.78
C LEU A 598 27.82 -6.59 10.93
N LYS A 599 29.15 -6.59 11.05
CA LYS A 599 29.99 -7.59 10.36
C LYS A 599 29.59 -9.03 10.72
N LYS A 600 29.30 -9.31 12.00
CA LYS A 600 28.83 -10.63 12.42
C LYS A 600 27.47 -11.01 11.80
N ILE A 601 26.60 -10.04 11.53
CA ILE A 601 25.35 -10.29 10.81
C ILE A 601 25.64 -10.61 9.35
N ASP A 602 26.54 -9.86 8.69
CA ASP A 602 26.92 -10.12 7.30
C ASP A 602 27.54 -11.52 7.11
N ASP A 603 28.45 -11.91 8.02
CA ASP A 603 29.09 -13.23 7.98
C ASP A 603 28.04 -14.36 8.03
N LEU A 604 27.01 -14.19 8.87
CA LEU A 604 25.92 -15.14 8.98
C LEU A 604 24.96 -15.12 7.77
N ASP A 605 24.74 -13.97 7.15
CA ASP A 605 23.93 -13.85 5.92
C ASP A 605 24.64 -14.54 4.74
N ARG A 606 25.96 -14.42 4.63
CA ARG A 606 26.77 -15.10 3.59
C ARG A 606 26.74 -16.62 3.72
N GLU A 607 26.87 -17.15 4.95
CA GLU A 607 26.77 -18.59 5.22
C GLU A 607 25.39 -19.15 4.80
N GLU A 608 24.32 -18.36 4.99
CA GLU A 608 22.96 -18.76 4.66
C GLU A 608 22.62 -18.63 3.17
N HIS A 609 23.09 -17.58 2.49
CA HIS A 609 22.93 -17.45 1.02
C HIS A 609 23.68 -18.54 0.26
N GLN A 610 24.84 -18.99 0.77
CA GLN A 610 25.49 -20.19 0.26
C GLN A 610 24.60 -21.43 0.45
N ALA A 611 23.95 -21.60 1.60
CA ALA A 611 23.03 -22.72 1.87
C ALA A 611 21.73 -22.71 1.03
N VAL A 612 21.18 -21.52 0.72
CA VAL A 612 19.97 -21.38 -0.11
C VAL A 612 20.27 -21.72 -1.58
N ASN A 613 21.47 -21.43 -2.08
CA ASN A 613 21.91 -21.85 -3.42
C ASN A 613 21.94 -23.39 -3.60
N TRP A 614 22.10 -24.17 -2.53
CA TRP A 614 22.03 -25.64 -2.59
C TRP A 614 20.61 -26.19 -2.76
N ILE A 615 19.57 -25.43 -2.40
CA ILE A 615 18.16 -25.86 -2.58
C ILE A 615 17.72 -25.66 -4.05
N ALA A 616 18.53 -24.96 -4.86
CA ALA A 616 18.24 -24.69 -6.27
C ALA A 616 18.96 -25.64 -7.26
N SER A 617 19.79 -26.59 -6.80
CA SER A 617 20.56 -27.46 -7.69
C SER A 617 20.08 -28.92 -7.66
N ASP A 618 18.93 -29.19 -8.27
CA ASP A 618 18.64 -30.50 -8.83
C ASP A 618 18.68 -30.39 -10.37
N GLY A 619 19.80 -30.82 -10.97
CA GLY A 619 19.95 -30.98 -12.42
C GLY A 619 21.32 -30.56 -13.00
N GLU A 620 22.29 -31.47 -12.92
CA GLU A 620 23.52 -31.63 -13.74
C GLU A 620 24.42 -30.42 -14.12
N GLY A 621 25.70 -30.53 -13.72
CA GLY A 621 26.83 -29.89 -14.41
C GLY A 621 27.77 -29.11 -13.49
N SER A 622 28.86 -29.75 -13.05
CA SER A 622 29.97 -29.13 -12.32
C SER A 622 30.63 -28.01 -13.14
N VAL A 623 30.77 -26.80 -12.58
CA VAL A 623 31.78 -25.84 -13.02
C VAL A 623 32.44 -25.15 -11.83
N ASP A 624 33.77 -25.12 -11.93
CA ASP A 624 34.79 -24.64 -11.01
C ASP A 624 34.54 -23.26 -10.38
N SER A 625 35.03 -23.13 -9.16
CA SER A 625 35.21 -21.88 -8.43
C SER A 625 36.21 -20.96 -9.14
N LYS A 626 35.75 -19.79 -9.60
CA LYS A 626 36.56 -18.57 -9.72
C LYS A 626 35.64 -17.34 -9.77
N GLU A 627 36.11 -16.29 -9.12
CA GLU A 627 35.53 -14.95 -9.04
C GLU A 627 34.93 -14.49 -10.38
N ASP A 628 33.63 -14.21 -10.39
CA ASP A 628 32.98 -13.38 -11.39
C ASP A 628 31.81 -12.69 -10.68
N GLU A 629 31.77 -11.35 -10.74
CA GLU A 629 30.62 -10.55 -10.32
C GLU A 629 29.33 -11.05 -11.02
N PRO A 630 28.16 -11.02 -10.38
CA PRO A 630 26.95 -11.58 -10.96
C PRO A 630 26.50 -10.85 -12.24
N LYS A 631 26.83 -11.42 -13.40
CA LYS A 631 26.42 -11.02 -14.77
C LYS A 631 24.90 -11.00 -15.04
N TRP A 632 24.05 -11.31 -14.06
CA TRP A 632 22.59 -11.33 -14.24
C TRP A 632 21.92 -9.95 -14.05
N VAL A 633 22.66 -8.94 -13.57
CA VAL A 633 22.18 -7.54 -13.52
C VAL A 633 21.91 -7.00 -14.93
N GLU A 634 22.53 -7.57 -15.97
CA GLU A 634 22.32 -7.21 -17.39
C GLU A 634 21.18 -8.00 -18.07
N GLU A 635 20.68 -9.11 -17.50
CA GLU A 635 19.59 -9.92 -18.08
C GLU A 635 18.19 -9.49 -17.61
N LEU A 636 18.12 -8.45 -16.79
CA LEU A 636 16.89 -7.75 -16.51
C LEU A 636 16.63 -6.74 -17.65
N LYS A 637 16.06 -7.22 -18.77
CA LYS A 637 15.56 -6.43 -19.91
C LYS A 637 14.39 -5.49 -19.51
N TRP A 638 14.59 -4.66 -18.49
CA TRP A 638 13.68 -3.60 -18.07
C TRP A 638 13.57 -2.54 -19.15
N ASP A 639 14.69 -2.21 -19.80
CA ASP A 639 14.77 -1.19 -20.83
C ASP A 639 13.94 -1.57 -22.07
N GLU A 640 13.93 -2.85 -22.48
CA GLU A 640 13.14 -3.30 -23.63
C GLU A 640 11.62 -3.24 -23.38
N MET A 641 11.15 -3.60 -22.18
CA MET A 641 9.73 -3.50 -21.82
C MET A 641 9.27 -2.05 -21.57
N PHE A 642 10.18 -1.21 -21.07
CA PHE A 642 9.96 0.22 -20.89
C PHE A 642 9.93 0.95 -22.24
N GLU A 643 10.85 0.63 -23.15
CA GLU A 643 10.90 1.17 -24.52
C GLU A 643 9.76 0.64 -25.41
N GLU A 644 9.35 -0.63 -25.32
CA GLU A 644 8.21 -1.14 -26.12
C GLU A 644 6.89 -0.41 -25.82
N ARG A 645 6.73 0.11 -24.59
CA ARG A 645 5.51 0.84 -24.17
C ARG A 645 5.61 2.35 -24.37
N HIS A 646 6.81 2.92 -24.42
CA HIS A 646 7.03 4.38 -24.52
C HIS A 646 7.63 4.83 -25.86
N GLY A 647 8.13 3.91 -26.69
CA GLY A 647 8.74 4.20 -27.99
C GLY A 647 7.74 4.53 -29.12
N ASN A 648 6.43 4.43 -28.88
CA ASN A 648 5.40 4.72 -29.90
C ASN A 648 4.77 6.12 -29.80
N GLU A 649 5.30 7.03 -28.97
CA GLU A 649 4.86 8.44 -28.93
C GLU A 649 5.85 9.44 -29.57
N MET A 650 6.78 8.97 -30.40
CA MET A 650 7.51 9.84 -31.35
C MET A 650 7.57 9.22 -32.74
N GLY A 651 6.45 9.35 -33.47
CA GLY A 651 6.34 9.15 -34.91
C GLY A 651 5.42 10.22 -35.51
#